data_AF-A0A1B5L2T1-F1
#
_entry.id   AF-A0A1B5L2T1-F1
#
_cell.length_a   1.000
_cell.length_b   1.000
_cell.length_c   1.000
_cell.angle_alpha   90.00
_cell.angle_beta   90.00
_cell.angle_gamma   90.00
#
_symmetry.space_group_name_H-M   'P 1'
#
loop_
_entity.id
_entity.type
_entity.pdbx_description
1 polymer ?
#
loop_
_entity_poly.entity_id
_entity_poly.type
_entity_poly.pdbx_seq_one_letter_code
_entity_poly.pdbx_strand_id
1 'polypeptide(L)'
;MTCLHTKLIYGTISMLQRLQPKDSETDLLFIGTDRLQYFNVAWNAETSQLDTVEQTIEDTAEQYMRHSQSQNKCLVDPTGKFMAMHLWEGVLNVFRLPTRKGVTTKLVALDQVRLTELWMKASTFLHSRTGHPRIAFLYKTQLDQEEARIAVYRLTKDDKGGDVSRFDPHKERELDQVIPDPYASMLIPVPVKEEKRYHVRNTEGAKAHLGGLLVVGETLLTYFDSLTYSSVSSTLQDAKIYVAWAEYNGTNYLLADDYGRLDLLTIQTSLGPTGDVVTGMTVTPMEFADGSAYTSRASSLVYMGDRMLFVASHHGDSQLLQVDIKTKKMVLIKTLSNNAPILDFAIMDMGNREGDTQSGNAFSSGQARIVAGCGAYHDGSLRSIRSGVGLEDEGFLDEIQNANQLFALKSFGASHVDTLIVSSTADSRVLKFDSDGGIEEIYEFQGMTLSTETLLAANTVSGQLLQVTQQSAALLDPDSGVVASSWDVPDGKSITAASANSKWALLCVDGTTLVSLNLGDNLAATMSRDTPPDAVADHVDQISCLHAARDFTDIGIVGWWHSGTISLVTLENLKPLHGESLRHTEDSASIPRDIAVVQLHPPEVSGPTLLVALEDGSVVTFNLSPTDYTISNRKSVTLGSSPARLHIIPQSDGTCNVFATTDHASLIYSAEGRIVYSATAADDATCVTPFDSEAFPGSIVLSTDKDIRLCRVDKERLTHVKSLAVKETVRRVAYSAGLRAFGLGCIKKELINNEEVITCAFRLVDEIVFRQLGKPFYFDALASLEMVECVIHAELPDSAGNLAPRFIVGTSVVTDDDCVEEGDTRGRILVLGVDENRQVYQITSHKLKGACRCLGSLGEYIVAGLSKTVVIYRYVEETTATSSLQKVAAYRSASFPVDLDVCGNMIGVVDLMQSLSLVEFIPSQDGSRPRLEERARHYQPGWATSVSHLDEDRWLEADAQGNLMVLKRNRDAPLEQDRKRLEVTSEMNIGEQINRIRRLHVAVNEKAIVSPKAFLGSIEGTLYLFGDIAPGYQDLLLTFQTRLQDYIDAPGHISFDLWRAFRNQSREADAPFRFIDGEMIERFLDLDEAEQKLVCADLGPTVEDMRDMIEELRRMH
;
A
#
# COMPACT_ATOMS: atom_id res chain seq x y z
N MET A 1 1.77 14.21 -15.83
CA MET A 1 2.94 13.33 -15.61
C MET A 1 2.53 11.92 -15.98
N THR A 2 3.20 11.34 -16.97
CA THR A 2 3.04 9.96 -17.45
C THR A 2 4.37 9.22 -17.23
N CYS A 3 4.32 7.93 -16.90
CA CYS A 3 5.53 7.12 -16.84
C CYS A 3 5.97 6.85 -18.29
N LEU A 4 7.18 7.26 -18.66
CA LEU A 4 7.73 7.01 -20.00
C LEU A 4 8.50 5.70 -20.07
N HIS A 5 9.18 5.32 -18.98
CA HIS A 5 10.01 4.12 -18.92
C HIS A 5 10.24 3.71 -17.46
N THR A 6 10.46 2.42 -17.22
CA THR A 6 10.85 1.86 -15.92
C THR A 6 11.80 0.70 -16.18
N LYS A 7 12.93 0.66 -15.46
CA LYS A 7 13.95 -0.38 -15.61
C LYS A 7 14.49 -0.76 -14.23
N LEU A 8 14.66 -2.05 -14.00
CA LEU A 8 15.25 -2.61 -12.78
C LEU A 8 16.76 -2.31 -12.75
N ILE A 9 17.27 -2.03 -11.55
CA ILE A 9 18.71 -1.89 -11.29
C ILE A 9 19.08 -2.86 -10.17
N TYR A 10 20.13 -3.64 -10.36
CA TYR A 10 20.65 -4.56 -9.35
C TYR A 10 21.45 -3.81 -8.28
N GLY A 11 20.76 -3.11 -7.39
CA GLY A 11 21.37 -2.40 -6.26
C GLY A 11 20.48 -1.30 -5.70
N THR A 12 20.71 -0.91 -4.45
CA THR A 12 19.95 0.18 -3.82
C THR A 12 20.55 1.51 -4.25
N ILE A 13 19.77 2.35 -4.94
CA ILE A 13 20.24 3.65 -5.44
C ILE A 13 20.47 4.59 -4.24
N SER A 14 21.74 4.91 -3.97
CA SER A 14 22.12 5.84 -2.91
C SER A 14 22.33 7.26 -3.43
N MET A 15 22.68 7.41 -4.71
CA MET A 15 22.98 8.69 -5.34
C MET A 15 22.43 8.71 -6.77
N LEU A 16 21.74 9.81 -7.11
CA LEU A 16 21.21 10.05 -8.44
C LEU A 16 21.50 11.50 -8.84
N GLN A 17 22.19 11.70 -9.95
CA GLN A 17 22.54 13.04 -10.43
C GLN A 17 22.47 13.16 -11.94
N ARG A 18 22.12 14.35 -12.42
CA ARG A 18 22.21 14.68 -13.84
C ARG A 18 23.60 15.20 -14.18
N LEU A 19 24.12 14.76 -15.32
CA LEU A 19 25.39 15.20 -15.87
C LEU A 19 25.15 15.66 -17.30
N GLN A 20 25.63 16.85 -17.68
CA GLN A 20 25.45 17.35 -19.04
C GLN A 20 26.78 17.30 -19.81
N PRO A 21 26.94 16.39 -20.79
CA PRO A 21 28.12 16.36 -21.64
C PRO A 21 28.24 17.65 -22.44
N LYS A 22 29.49 18.05 -22.70
CA LYS A 22 29.75 19.22 -23.54
C LYS A 22 29.24 18.98 -24.96
N ASP A 23 28.43 19.92 -25.46
CA ASP A 23 27.84 19.91 -26.80
C ASP A 23 26.71 18.85 -27.01
N SER A 24 26.15 18.29 -25.92
CA SER A 24 24.97 17.39 -25.95
C SER A 24 23.70 18.13 -25.51
N GLU A 25 22.59 17.89 -26.20
CA GLU A 25 21.25 18.39 -25.80
C GLU A 25 20.58 17.46 -24.77
N THR A 26 21.02 16.21 -24.68
CA THR A 26 20.52 15.21 -23.74
C THR A 26 21.45 15.10 -22.53
N ASP A 27 20.86 15.12 -21.34
CA ASP A 27 21.56 14.85 -20.08
C ASP A 27 21.84 13.35 -19.92
N LEU A 28 22.97 13.03 -19.29
CA LEU A 28 23.28 11.71 -18.75
C LEU A 28 22.77 11.62 -17.32
N LEU A 29 22.38 10.40 -16.92
CA LEU A 29 22.00 10.10 -15.56
C LEU A 29 23.09 9.27 -14.90
N PHE A 30 23.72 9.85 -13.87
CA PHE A 30 24.66 9.16 -13.00
C PHE A 30 23.90 8.42 -11.90
N ILE A 31 24.23 7.15 -11.73
CA ILE A 31 23.66 6.27 -10.71
C ILE A 31 24.79 5.72 -9.86
N GLY A 32 24.65 5.87 -8.54
CA GLY A 32 25.52 5.23 -7.56
C GLY A 32 24.74 4.36 -6.59
N THR A 33 25.18 3.13 -6.42
CA THR A 33 24.55 2.16 -5.52
C THR A 33 25.14 2.20 -4.11
N ASP A 34 24.48 1.55 -3.15
CA ASP A 34 24.96 1.31 -1.79
C ASP A 34 26.17 0.36 -1.70
N ARG A 35 26.42 -0.42 -2.77
CA ARG A 35 27.64 -1.21 -3.00
C ARG A 35 28.76 -0.43 -3.69
N LEU A 36 28.62 0.90 -3.78
CA LEU A 36 29.63 1.81 -4.34
C LEU A 36 30.01 1.48 -5.79
N GLN A 37 29.03 0.96 -6.54
CA GLN A 37 29.12 0.76 -7.97
C GLN A 37 28.51 1.97 -8.66
N TYR A 38 29.27 2.55 -9.60
CA TYR A 38 28.89 3.77 -10.29
C TYR A 38 28.85 3.57 -11.79
N PHE A 39 27.78 4.05 -12.42
CA PHE A 39 27.63 3.98 -13.86
C PHE A 39 26.76 5.13 -14.38
N ASN A 40 26.87 5.41 -15.68
CA ASN A 40 26.07 6.41 -16.38
C ASN A 40 25.10 5.71 -17.33
N VAL A 41 23.86 6.19 -17.35
CA VAL A 41 22.85 5.77 -18.34
C VAL A 41 22.42 6.97 -19.20
N ALA A 42 22.09 6.68 -20.46
CA ALA A 42 21.57 7.67 -21.40
C ALA A 42 20.24 7.19 -21.98
N TRP A 43 19.35 8.13 -22.25
CA TRP A 43 18.12 7.84 -22.97
C TRP A 43 18.38 7.66 -24.46
N ASN A 44 18.01 6.51 -25.00
CA ASN A 44 18.06 6.23 -26.42
C ASN A 44 16.66 6.44 -27.04
N ALA A 45 16.52 7.47 -27.87
CA ALA A 45 15.23 7.82 -28.48
C ALA A 45 14.77 6.83 -29.56
N GLU A 46 15.68 6.05 -30.16
CA GLU A 46 15.34 5.07 -31.19
C GLU A 46 14.73 3.80 -30.58
N THR A 47 15.30 3.33 -29.47
CA THR A 47 14.82 2.14 -28.74
C THR A 47 13.80 2.48 -27.65
N SER A 48 13.70 3.75 -27.26
CA SER A 48 12.93 4.20 -26.08
C SER A 48 13.35 3.47 -24.80
N GLN A 49 14.64 3.20 -24.65
CA GLN A 49 15.24 2.52 -23.49
C GLN A 49 16.37 3.35 -22.87
N LEU A 50 16.67 3.05 -21.61
CA LEU A 50 17.85 3.56 -20.92
C LEU A 50 19.05 2.64 -21.18
N ASP A 51 19.99 3.12 -21.97
CA ASP A 51 21.19 2.38 -22.32
C ASP A 51 22.32 2.72 -21.36
N THR A 52 23.05 1.69 -20.91
CA THR A 52 24.26 1.88 -20.12
C THR A 52 25.35 2.39 -21.03
N VAL A 53 25.91 3.54 -20.69
CA VAL A 53 26.93 4.18 -21.52
C VAL A 53 28.33 3.67 -21.18
N GLU A 54 28.53 3.18 -19.95
CA GLU A 54 29.85 2.82 -19.41
C GLU A 54 29.86 1.53 -18.60
N GLN A 55 31.02 0.87 -18.56
CA GLN A 55 31.28 -0.17 -17.57
C GLN A 55 31.28 0.41 -16.15
N THR A 56 30.73 -0.35 -15.21
CA THR A 56 30.67 0.02 -13.80
C THR A 56 32.05 0.32 -13.24
N ILE A 57 32.15 1.45 -12.52
CA ILE A 57 33.31 1.84 -11.73
C ILE A 57 33.06 1.35 -10.30
N GLU A 58 33.94 0.52 -9.77
CA GLU A 58 33.87 0.02 -8.39
C GLU A 58 34.86 0.76 -7.48
N ASP A 59 34.36 1.35 -6.39
CA ASP A 59 35.23 1.96 -5.37
C ASP A 59 35.70 0.93 -4.35
N THR A 60 36.87 0.34 -4.60
CA THR A 60 37.51 -0.64 -3.70
C THR A 60 38.01 -0.05 -2.36
N ALA A 61 37.85 1.24 -2.09
CA ALA A 61 38.39 1.90 -0.88
C ALA A 61 37.62 1.60 0.43
N GLU A 62 36.47 0.92 0.34
CA GLU A 62 35.48 0.74 1.42
C GLU A 62 35.97 0.05 2.70
N GLN A 63 36.82 -0.99 2.61
CA GLN A 63 36.96 -1.96 3.71
C GLN A 63 37.47 -1.40 5.06
N TYR A 64 38.02 -0.18 5.10
CA TYR A 64 38.61 0.39 6.32
C TYR A 64 38.18 1.83 6.63
N MET A 65 37.28 2.44 5.85
CA MET A 65 36.87 3.83 6.01
C MET A 65 35.56 3.96 6.81
N ARG A 66 35.40 5.07 7.55
CA ARG A 66 34.15 5.36 8.28
C ARG A 66 33.18 6.08 7.37
N HIS A 67 31.97 5.56 7.26
CA HIS A 67 30.87 6.23 6.54
C HIS A 67 30.64 7.63 7.10
N SER A 68 30.36 8.57 6.20
CA SER A 68 29.94 9.91 6.61
C SER A 68 28.66 9.83 7.45
N GLN A 69 28.59 10.61 8.54
CA GLN A 69 27.34 10.76 9.30
C GLN A 69 26.24 11.48 8.50
N SER A 70 26.64 12.26 7.49
CA SER A 70 25.71 12.79 6.49
C SER A 70 25.48 11.74 5.40
N GLN A 71 24.25 11.63 4.87
CA GLN A 71 23.94 10.73 3.74
C GLN A 71 24.99 10.89 2.61
N ASN A 72 25.26 9.80 1.87
CA ASN A 72 26.14 9.83 0.71
C ASN A 72 25.73 10.95 -0.24
N LYS A 73 26.64 11.89 -0.54
CA LYS A 73 26.36 13.01 -1.43
C LYS A 73 27.17 12.91 -2.70
N CYS A 74 26.49 13.04 -3.83
CA CYS A 74 27.09 13.30 -5.12
C CYS A 74 26.74 14.73 -5.54
N LEU A 75 27.77 15.55 -5.75
CA LEU A 75 27.65 16.94 -6.15
C LEU A 75 28.13 17.10 -7.58
N VAL A 76 27.37 17.85 -8.38
CA VAL A 76 27.76 18.20 -9.75
C VAL A 76 27.99 19.70 -9.82
N ASP A 77 29.12 20.09 -10.41
CA ASP A 77 29.42 21.50 -10.66
C ASP A 77 28.42 22.10 -11.66
N PRO A 78 27.97 23.35 -11.52
CA PRO A 78 27.02 23.97 -12.44
C PRO A 78 27.42 23.96 -13.91
N THR A 79 28.72 23.80 -14.23
CA THR A 79 29.17 23.65 -15.62
C THR A 79 29.02 22.23 -16.18
N GLY A 80 28.59 21.26 -15.37
CA GLY A 80 28.42 19.84 -15.71
C GLY A 80 29.72 19.07 -15.89
N LYS A 81 30.89 19.70 -15.62
CA LYS A 81 32.20 19.11 -15.95
C LYS A 81 32.83 18.31 -14.83
N PHE A 82 32.55 18.68 -13.58
CA PHE A 82 33.17 18.08 -12.41
C PHE A 82 32.10 17.51 -11.51
N MET A 83 32.43 16.38 -10.89
CA MET A 83 31.60 15.71 -9.93
C MET A 83 32.43 15.43 -8.70
N ALA A 84 31.88 15.67 -7.52
CA ALA A 84 32.54 15.40 -6.25
C ALA A 84 31.64 14.52 -5.39
N MET A 85 32.20 13.45 -4.86
CA MET A 85 31.46 12.50 -4.01
C MET A 85 32.00 12.53 -2.60
N HIS A 86 31.07 12.67 -1.64
CA HIS A 86 31.33 12.68 -0.22
C HIS A 86 30.67 11.45 0.42
N LEU A 87 31.47 10.39 0.57
CA LEU A 87 31.01 9.07 1.02
C LEU A 87 31.57 8.74 2.42
N TRP A 88 32.80 9.17 2.69
CA TRP A 88 33.54 8.85 3.90
C TRP A 88 33.85 10.11 4.71
N GLU A 89 33.97 9.96 6.02
CA GLU A 89 34.39 11.06 6.89
C GLU A 89 35.79 11.56 6.48
N GLY A 90 35.87 12.84 6.12
CA GLY A 90 37.14 13.48 5.78
C GLY A 90 37.74 13.03 4.43
N VAL A 91 36.96 12.44 3.53
CA VAL A 91 37.44 12.04 2.18
C VAL A 91 36.50 12.55 1.09
N LEU A 92 37.08 13.13 0.05
CA LEU A 92 36.38 13.62 -1.14
C LEU A 92 36.94 12.96 -2.39
N ASN A 93 36.10 12.22 -3.10
CA ASN A 93 36.45 11.65 -4.40
C ASN A 93 36.05 12.64 -5.51
N VAL A 94 36.97 13.01 -6.39
CA VAL A 94 36.72 14.00 -7.46
C VAL A 94 36.82 13.34 -8.83
N PHE A 95 35.79 13.54 -9.64
CA PHE A 95 35.67 13.04 -11.00
C PHE A 95 35.48 14.18 -11.99
N ARG A 96 35.80 13.91 -13.26
CA ARG A 96 35.64 14.85 -14.35
C ARG A 96 35.08 14.18 -15.59
N LEU A 97 34.16 14.88 -16.25
CA LEU A 97 33.74 14.59 -17.62
C LEU A 97 34.73 15.23 -18.62
N PRO A 98 35.39 14.44 -19.46
CA PRO A 98 36.34 14.94 -20.43
C PRO A 98 35.61 15.63 -21.59
N THR A 99 36.27 16.61 -22.18
CA THR A 99 35.70 17.48 -23.23
C THR A 99 36.12 17.07 -24.65
N ARG A 100 36.82 15.94 -24.80
CA ARG A 100 37.29 15.44 -26.10
C ARG A 100 36.19 14.62 -26.77
N LYS A 101 35.89 14.93 -28.04
CA LYS A 101 34.90 14.22 -28.87
C LYS A 101 35.17 12.71 -28.84
N GLY A 102 34.12 11.92 -28.58
CA GLY A 102 34.15 10.45 -28.51
C GLY A 102 34.38 9.86 -27.11
N VAL A 103 34.75 10.66 -26.10
CA VAL A 103 34.94 10.22 -24.69
C VAL A 103 34.06 11.04 -23.74
N THR A 104 33.17 11.89 -24.26
CA THR A 104 32.40 12.90 -23.50
C THR A 104 31.39 12.31 -22.52
N THR A 105 31.15 11.01 -22.58
CA THR A 105 30.25 10.28 -21.69
C THR A 105 30.98 9.57 -20.55
N LYS A 106 32.33 9.58 -20.58
CA LYS A 106 33.16 8.82 -19.65
C LYS A 106 33.55 9.60 -18.40
N LEU A 107 33.18 9.12 -17.22
CA LEU A 107 33.69 9.69 -15.98
C LEU A 107 35.14 9.28 -15.75
N VAL A 108 36.00 10.25 -15.48
CA VAL A 108 37.41 10.03 -15.16
C VAL A 108 37.65 10.43 -13.71
N ALA A 109 38.06 9.47 -12.88
CA ALA A 109 38.53 9.73 -11.52
C ALA A 109 39.82 10.56 -11.58
N LEU A 110 39.86 11.70 -10.88
CA LEU A 110 41.02 12.59 -10.84
C LEU A 110 41.91 12.30 -9.63
N ASP A 111 41.36 12.45 -8.42
CA ASP A 111 42.08 12.18 -7.16
C ASP A 111 41.08 11.88 -6.03
N GLN A 112 41.56 11.22 -4.99
CA GLN A 112 40.86 11.05 -3.71
C GLN A 112 41.58 11.91 -2.67
N VAL A 113 40.91 12.97 -2.21
CA VAL A 113 41.54 13.99 -1.35
C VAL A 113 41.03 13.89 0.09
N ARG A 114 41.93 14.11 1.05
CA ARG A 114 41.60 14.17 2.47
C ARG A 114 41.20 15.58 2.87
N LEU A 115 40.07 15.69 3.56
CA LEU A 115 39.55 16.93 4.14
C LEU A 115 39.89 16.98 5.63
N THR A 116 40.08 18.19 6.14
CA THR A 116 40.25 18.42 7.59
C THR A 116 38.91 18.51 8.32
N GLU A 117 37.86 18.83 7.57
CA GLU A 117 36.47 18.97 7.98
C GLU A 117 35.81 17.59 8.05
N LEU A 118 35.90 16.94 9.21
CA LEU A 118 35.42 15.56 9.40
C LEU A 118 33.88 15.47 9.42
N TRP A 119 33.22 16.35 10.18
CA TRP A 119 31.78 16.30 10.41
C TRP A 119 31.03 17.28 9.52
N MET A 120 30.79 16.88 8.28
CA MET A 120 30.08 17.69 7.29
C MET A 120 28.56 17.69 7.54
N LYS A 121 27.94 18.88 7.58
CA LYS A 121 26.47 19.06 7.57
C LYS A 121 25.95 19.14 6.13
N ALA A 122 26.53 20.02 5.32
CA ALA A 122 26.15 20.22 3.92
C ALA A 122 27.32 20.62 3.04
N SER A 123 27.18 20.41 1.73
CA SER A 123 28.18 20.78 0.74
C SER A 123 27.51 21.09 -0.60
N THR A 124 28.07 22.05 -1.34
CA THR A 124 27.54 22.43 -2.65
C THR A 124 28.58 23.12 -3.52
N PHE A 125 28.43 23.05 -4.84
CA PHE A 125 29.24 23.81 -5.78
C PHE A 125 28.69 25.23 -5.97
N LEU A 126 29.59 26.20 -6.08
CA LEU A 126 29.24 27.59 -6.36
C LEU A 126 29.24 27.85 -7.86
N HIS A 127 28.29 28.67 -8.31
CA HIS A 127 28.30 29.20 -9.67
C HIS A 127 29.52 30.11 -9.87
N SER A 128 30.47 29.64 -10.68
CA SER A 128 31.72 30.35 -10.93
C SER A 128 31.84 30.77 -12.39
N ARG A 129 32.06 32.07 -12.62
CA ARG A 129 32.24 32.64 -13.95
C ARG A 129 33.62 32.34 -14.55
N THR A 130 34.64 32.12 -13.70
CA THR A 130 36.03 31.96 -14.15
C THR A 130 36.29 30.60 -14.80
N GLY A 131 35.28 29.70 -14.80
CA GLY A 131 35.44 28.32 -15.25
C GLY A 131 36.22 27.45 -14.26
N HIS A 132 36.57 28.00 -13.08
CA HIS A 132 37.17 27.25 -11.99
C HIS A 132 36.07 26.85 -11.00
N PRO A 133 35.81 25.54 -10.84
CA PRO A 133 34.84 25.04 -9.87
C PRO A 133 35.26 25.40 -8.44
N ARG A 134 34.31 25.92 -7.66
CA ARG A 134 34.47 26.23 -6.24
C ARG A 134 33.46 25.43 -5.44
N ILE A 135 33.89 24.87 -4.32
CA ILE A 135 33.05 24.04 -3.46
C ILE A 135 32.97 24.66 -2.07
N ALA A 136 31.77 24.68 -1.50
CA ALA A 136 31.49 25.15 -0.17
C ALA A 136 31.16 23.97 0.74
N PHE A 137 31.68 24.00 1.97
CA PHE A 137 31.44 23.03 3.02
C PHE A 137 30.84 23.72 4.24
N LEU A 138 29.74 23.18 4.74
CA LEU A 138 29.15 23.48 6.04
C LEU A 138 29.47 22.32 6.96
N TYR A 139 30.18 22.56 8.07
CA TYR A 139 30.69 21.50 8.93
C TYR A 139 30.72 21.94 10.41
N LYS A 140 30.83 20.95 11.30
CA LYS A 140 31.08 21.16 12.74
C LYS A 140 32.51 20.76 13.11
N THR A 141 33.10 21.44 14.10
CA THR A 141 34.48 21.16 14.53
C THR A 141 34.58 20.11 15.63
N GLN A 142 33.47 19.83 16.32
CA GLN A 142 33.38 18.86 17.41
C GLN A 142 32.06 18.08 17.27
N LEU A 143 32.06 16.82 17.69
CA LEU A 143 30.85 15.99 17.61
C LEU A 143 29.78 16.42 18.63
N ASP A 144 30.23 16.75 19.85
CA ASP A 144 29.39 16.97 21.04
C ASP A 144 28.88 18.41 21.20
N GLN A 145 29.38 19.33 20.39
CA GLN A 145 28.96 20.73 20.41
C GLN A 145 28.31 21.09 19.07
N GLU A 146 27.08 21.58 19.14
CA GLU A 146 26.42 22.15 17.96
C GLU A 146 27.11 23.46 17.55
N GLU A 147 27.73 23.41 16.38
CA GLU A 147 28.38 24.53 15.70
C GLU A 147 28.12 24.39 14.20
N ALA A 148 27.99 25.52 13.50
CA ALA A 148 27.96 25.56 12.05
C ALA A 148 29.07 26.49 11.55
N ARG A 149 30.01 25.95 10.79
CA ARG A 149 31.08 26.70 10.14
C ARG A 149 31.04 26.52 8.64
N ILE A 150 31.30 27.60 7.91
CA ILE A 150 31.39 27.58 6.46
C ILE A 150 32.84 27.72 6.00
N ALA A 151 33.25 26.85 5.09
CA ALA A 151 34.52 26.94 4.38
C ALA A 151 34.31 26.87 2.86
N VAL A 152 35.00 27.71 2.10
CA VAL A 152 34.97 27.69 0.63
C VAL A 152 36.36 27.44 0.09
N TYR A 153 36.45 26.51 -0.88
CA TYR A 153 37.69 26.12 -1.53
C TYR A 153 37.55 26.15 -3.05
N ARG A 154 38.68 26.37 -3.73
CA ARG A 154 38.81 26.10 -5.16
C ARG A 154 39.04 24.60 -5.37
N LEU A 155 38.28 23.95 -6.24
CA LEU A 155 38.39 22.50 -6.46
C LEU A 155 39.70 22.11 -7.17
N THR A 156 40.15 22.89 -8.16
CA THR A 156 41.39 22.60 -8.92
C THR A 156 42.45 23.67 -8.70
N LYS A 157 43.70 23.26 -8.48
CA LYS A 157 44.83 24.18 -8.31
C LYS A 157 45.24 24.84 -9.62
N ASP A 158 45.08 24.11 -10.72
CA ASP A 158 45.45 24.53 -12.05
C ASP A 158 44.25 25.10 -12.84
N ASP A 159 44.57 25.87 -13.89
CA ASP A 159 43.56 26.46 -14.77
C ASP A 159 43.06 25.47 -15.84
N LYS A 160 43.78 24.37 -16.08
CA LYS A 160 43.38 23.31 -17.03
C LYS A 160 42.42 22.29 -16.39
N GLY A 161 42.26 22.34 -15.06
CA GLY A 161 41.36 21.51 -14.27
C GLY A 161 41.76 20.04 -14.24
N GLY A 162 43.07 19.76 -14.26
CA GLY A 162 43.63 18.41 -14.22
C GLY A 162 44.19 18.01 -12.86
N ASP A 163 44.47 18.98 -11.97
CA ASP A 163 45.07 18.75 -10.66
C ASP A 163 44.14 19.26 -9.56
N VAL A 164 43.69 18.33 -8.70
CA VAL A 164 42.74 18.62 -7.61
C VAL A 164 43.50 19.32 -6.46
N SER A 165 42.88 20.34 -5.86
CA SER A 165 43.46 21.03 -4.71
C SER A 165 43.61 20.08 -3.53
N ARG A 166 44.58 20.34 -2.63
CA ARG A 166 44.80 19.51 -1.43
C ARG A 166 43.90 19.93 -0.25
N PHE A 167 43.11 20.99 -0.43
CA PHE A 167 42.22 21.57 0.58
C PHE A 167 42.96 21.94 1.87
N ASP A 168 44.19 22.48 1.76
CA ASP A 168 44.97 22.94 2.92
C ASP A 168 44.27 24.16 3.57
N PRO A 169 43.75 24.04 4.81
CA PRO A 169 43.00 25.11 5.49
C PRO A 169 43.76 26.44 5.59
N HIS A 170 45.09 26.40 5.68
CA HIS A 170 45.90 27.60 5.91
C HIS A 170 46.26 28.34 4.63
N LYS A 171 46.13 27.70 3.47
CA LYS A 171 46.62 28.24 2.18
C LYS A 171 45.55 28.35 1.11
N GLU A 172 44.61 27.41 1.10
CA GLU A 172 43.68 27.22 -0.03
C GLU A 172 42.24 27.60 0.34
N ARG A 173 41.97 27.92 1.61
CA ARG A 173 40.66 28.35 2.11
C ARG A 173 40.38 29.80 1.71
N GLU A 174 39.34 30.01 0.90
CA GLU A 174 38.92 31.35 0.43
C GLU A 174 37.97 32.06 1.42
N LEU A 175 37.15 31.30 2.15
CA LEU A 175 36.25 31.77 3.20
C LEU A 175 36.33 30.84 4.42
N ASP A 176 36.34 31.41 5.63
CA ASP A 176 36.20 30.70 6.91
C ASP A 176 35.39 31.56 7.86
N GLN A 177 34.17 31.14 8.18
CA GLN A 177 33.34 31.88 9.11
C GLN A 177 32.46 30.95 9.96
N VAL A 178 32.28 31.31 11.22
CA VAL A 178 31.28 30.70 12.11
C VAL A 178 29.93 31.33 11.81
N ILE A 179 28.94 30.50 11.52
CA ILE A 179 27.56 30.93 11.31
C ILE A 179 26.93 31.19 12.69
N PRO A 180 26.28 32.35 12.91
CA PRO A 180 25.68 32.66 14.20
C PRO A 180 24.60 31.66 14.64
N ASP A 181 23.92 31.04 13.68
CA ASP A 181 22.96 29.97 13.91
C ASP A 181 23.68 28.60 13.90
N PRO A 182 23.82 27.92 15.05
CA PRO A 182 24.55 26.66 15.14
C PRO A 182 23.82 25.49 14.47
N TYR A 183 22.50 25.60 14.28
CA TYR A 183 21.65 24.57 13.69
C TYR A 183 21.52 24.69 12.16
N ALA A 184 22.29 25.59 11.53
CA ALA A 184 22.36 25.65 10.08
C ALA A 184 22.74 24.29 9.47
N SER A 185 21.89 23.83 8.54
CA SER A 185 21.92 22.47 8.00
C SER A 185 21.96 22.43 6.46
N MET A 186 21.63 23.55 5.79
CA MET A 186 21.43 23.57 4.34
C MET A 186 22.22 24.69 3.65
N LEU A 187 22.73 24.36 2.46
CA LEU A 187 23.46 25.25 1.56
C LEU A 187 22.75 25.31 0.20
N ILE A 188 22.44 26.53 -0.27
CA ILE A 188 21.77 26.77 -1.56
C ILE A 188 22.68 27.63 -2.44
N PRO A 189 23.21 27.10 -3.56
CA PRO A 189 24.01 27.89 -4.48
C PRO A 189 23.11 28.81 -5.31
N VAL A 190 23.45 30.10 -5.37
CA VAL A 190 22.66 31.10 -6.09
C VAL A 190 23.29 31.37 -7.46
N PRO A 191 22.53 31.30 -8.57
CA PRO A 191 23.07 31.50 -9.91
C PRO A 191 23.49 32.96 -10.14
N VAL A 192 24.53 33.13 -10.96
CA VAL A 192 25.05 34.45 -11.32
C VAL A 192 24.26 34.99 -12.52
N LYS A 193 23.64 36.16 -12.38
CA LYS A 193 22.80 36.78 -13.43
C LYS A 193 23.53 37.79 -14.31
N GLU A 194 24.70 38.27 -13.90
CA GLU A 194 25.38 39.41 -14.56
C GLU A 194 26.76 39.08 -15.16
N GLU A 195 27.07 39.73 -16.29
CA GLU A 195 28.25 39.42 -17.11
C GLU A 195 29.55 40.14 -16.71
N LYS A 196 29.52 41.28 -15.98
CA LYS A 196 30.72 42.13 -15.78
C LYS A 196 30.83 42.80 -14.41
N ARG A 197 31.42 42.08 -13.43
CA ARG A 197 31.94 42.64 -12.17
C ARG A 197 33.46 42.50 -12.12
N TYR A 198 34.17 43.58 -11.75
CA TYR A 198 35.64 43.59 -11.63
C TYR A 198 36.06 43.32 -10.18
N HIS A 199 37.20 42.63 -9.97
CA HIS A 199 37.80 42.49 -8.64
C HIS A 199 38.17 43.88 -8.09
N VAL A 200 37.47 44.31 -7.03
CA VAL A 200 37.81 45.56 -6.32
C VAL A 200 38.90 45.25 -5.31
N ARG A 201 40.04 45.94 -5.39
CA ARG A 201 41.22 45.72 -4.52
C ARG A 201 41.03 46.16 -3.06
N ASN A 202 39.90 46.80 -2.72
CA ASN A 202 39.61 47.29 -1.37
C ASN A 202 38.19 46.85 -0.97
N THR A 203 38.08 46.00 0.05
CA THR A 203 36.82 45.33 0.47
C THR A 203 36.01 46.14 1.48
N GLU A 204 36.57 47.23 2.03
CA GLU A 204 35.87 48.13 2.96
C GLU A 204 34.71 48.85 2.23
N GLY A 205 33.47 48.42 2.49
CA GLY A 205 32.25 48.92 1.85
C GLY A 205 31.74 48.09 0.66
N ALA A 206 32.29 46.89 0.43
CA ALA A 206 31.79 45.97 -0.59
C ALA A 206 30.34 45.53 -0.27
N LYS A 207 29.45 45.72 -1.25
CA LYS A 207 28.06 45.24 -1.17
C LYS A 207 27.97 43.83 -1.73
N ALA A 208 27.07 43.02 -1.17
CA ALA A 208 26.80 41.67 -1.65
C ALA A 208 25.96 41.73 -2.94
N HIS A 209 26.47 41.13 -4.01
CA HIS A 209 25.73 41.03 -5.29
C HIS A 209 25.16 39.64 -5.47
N LEU A 210 24.20 39.50 -6.38
CA LEU A 210 23.60 38.21 -6.72
C LEU A 210 24.61 37.26 -7.37
N GLY A 211 24.57 35.98 -6.99
CA GLY A 211 25.41 34.93 -7.56
C GLY A 211 26.45 34.40 -6.58
N GLY A 212 26.02 33.95 -5.41
CA GLY A 212 26.86 33.47 -4.31
C GLY A 212 26.28 32.23 -3.64
N LEU A 213 26.23 32.23 -2.31
CA LEU A 213 25.80 31.09 -1.50
C LEU A 213 24.83 31.55 -0.41
N LEU A 214 23.76 30.79 -0.22
CA LEU A 214 22.85 30.98 0.90
C LEU A 214 23.02 29.84 1.91
N VAL A 215 23.20 30.22 3.18
CA VAL A 215 23.18 29.33 4.33
C VAL A 215 21.81 29.47 5.01
N VAL A 216 21.10 28.35 5.12
CA VAL A 216 19.78 28.30 5.75
C VAL A 216 19.91 27.68 7.14
N GLY A 217 19.67 28.51 8.16
CA GLY A 217 19.52 28.13 9.56
C GLY A 217 18.07 27.94 9.97
N GLU A 218 17.86 27.49 11.20
CA GLU A 218 16.52 27.35 11.78
C GLU A 218 15.91 28.70 12.17
N THR A 219 16.76 29.69 12.49
CA THR A 219 16.36 31.03 12.94
C THR A 219 16.93 32.14 12.08
N LEU A 220 18.05 31.89 11.39
CA LEU A 220 18.76 32.90 10.61
C LEU A 220 19.06 32.41 9.18
N LEU A 221 18.81 33.28 8.21
CA LEU A 221 19.30 33.12 6.85
C LEU A 221 20.52 34.00 6.64
N THR A 222 21.59 33.45 6.08
CA THR A 222 22.81 34.21 5.78
C THR A 222 23.24 33.99 4.34
N TYR A 223 23.21 35.06 3.55
CA TYR A 223 23.71 35.08 2.17
C TYR A 223 25.17 35.55 2.14
N PHE A 224 25.99 34.92 1.30
CA PHE A 224 27.38 35.27 1.01
C PHE A 224 27.57 35.51 -0.48
N ASP A 225 28.19 36.63 -0.85
CA ASP A 225 28.60 36.91 -2.23
C ASP A 225 29.74 35.98 -2.71
N SER A 226 29.80 35.62 -4.00
CA SER A 226 30.82 34.70 -4.55
C SER A 226 32.22 35.31 -4.71
N LEU A 227 32.33 36.64 -4.76
CA LEU A 227 33.60 37.32 -5.03
C LEU A 227 34.20 37.95 -3.78
N THR A 228 33.41 38.75 -3.05
CA THR A 228 33.90 39.47 -1.86
C THR A 228 33.53 38.78 -0.56
N TYR A 229 32.72 37.72 -0.59
CA TYR A 229 32.18 37.03 0.59
C TYR A 229 31.52 37.97 1.61
N SER A 230 31.05 39.13 1.16
CA SER A 230 30.24 40.04 1.96
C SER A 230 28.92 39.36 2.29
N SER A 231 28.53 39.39 3.57
CA SER A 231 27.35 38.70 4.05
C SER A 231 26.15 39.63 4.28
N VAL A 232 24.96 39.09 4.05
CA VAL A 232 23.67 39.72 4.39
C VAL A 232 22.88 38.69 5.18
N SER A 233 22.43 39.06 6.39
CA SER A 233 21.65 38.15 7.23
C SER A 233 20.21 38.65 7.40
N SER A 234 19.26 37.74 7.53
CA SER A 234 17.85 38.04 7.78
C SER A 234 17.27 37.00 8.74
N THR A 235 16.57 37.46 9.77
CA THR A 235 15.95 36.58 10.78
C THR A 235 14.64 36.02 10.25
N LEU A 236 14.38 34.74 10.56
CA LEU A 236 13.09 34.12 10.32
C LEU A 236 12.06 34.61 11.36
N GLN A 237 10.79 34.66 10.97
CA GLN A 237 9.70 35.04 11.88
C GLN A 237 9.41 33.92 12.89
N ASP A 238 9.41 32.69 12.41
CA ASP A 238 9.26 31.46 13.19
C ASP A 238 10.48 30.57 12.95
N ALA A 239 10.93 29.87 13.99
CA ALA A 239 11.97 28.86 13.84
C ALA A 239 11.43 27.67 13.04
N LYS A 240 12.14 27.27 11.98
CA LYS A 240 11.70 26.20 11.06
C LYS A 240 12.85 25.31 10.65
N ILE A 241 12.61 24.00 10.63
CA ILE A 241 13.59 22.99 10.21
C ILE A 241 13.34 22.67 8.74
N TYR A 242 14.10 23.29 7.84
CA TYR A 242 14.01 23.03 6.40
C TYR A 242 14.77 21.77 6.01
N VAL A 243 14.12 20.88 5.25
CA VAL A 243 14.67 19.57 4.84
C VAL A 243 14.94 19.49 3.34
N ALA A 244 14.16 20.20 2.52
CA ALA A 244 14.29 20.19 1.06
C ALA A 244 14.09 21.59 0.46
N TRP A 245 14.67 21.82 -0.72
CA TRP A 245 14.53 23.08 -1.45
C TRP A 245 14.51 22.86 -2.96
N ALA A 246 13.90 23.79 -3.69
CA ALA A 246 13.96 23.86 -5.16
C ALA A 246 14.13 25.30 -5.64
N GLU A 247 14.91 25.50 -6.70
CA GLU A 247 15.04 26.79 -7.38
C GLU A 247 13.83 27.04 -8.29
N TYR A 248 13.25 28.25 -8.24
CA TYR A 248 12.21 28.66 -9.19
C TYR A 248 12.74 29.56 -10.31
N ASN A 249 13.53 30.60 -9.98
CA ASN A 249 14.04 31.58 -10.97
C ASN A 249 15.34 32.30 -10.56
N GLY A 250 16.16 31.70 -9.69
CA GLY A 250 17.41 32.26 -9.18
C GLY A 250 17.28 33.32 -8.07
N THR A 251 16.13 33.99 -7.95
CA THR A 251 15.83 34.91 -6.83
C THR A 251 14.78 34.36 -5.87
N ASN A 252 13.91 33.48 -6.36
CA ASN A 252 12.87 32.81 -5.60
C ASN A 252 13.21 31.32 -5.46
N TYR A 253 13.05 30.82 -4.24
CA TYR A 253 13.29 29.43 -3.87
C TYR A 253 12.11 28.91 -3.07
N LEU A 254 11.78 27.64 -3.26
CA LEU A 254 10.76 26.95 -2.50
C LEU A 254 11.47 26.12 -1.44
N LEU A 255 11.06 26.25 -0.18
CA LEU A 255 11.63 25.54 0.97
C LEU A 255 10.53 24.70 1.62
N ALA A 256 10.79 23.41 1.83
CA ALA A 256 9.88 22.54 2.58
C ALA A 256 10.46 22.24 3.96
N ASP A 257 9.61 22.31 4.98
CA ASP A 257 9.98 21.97 6.35
C ASP A 257 9.70 20.50 6.70
N ASP A 258 10.19 20.07 7.87
CA ASP A 258 10.01 18.71 8.39
C ASP A 258 8.54 18.34 8.69
N TYR A 259 7.67 19.34 8.78
CA TYR A 259 6.25 19.21 9.11
C TYR A 259 5.33 19.30 7.88
N GLY A 260 5.90 19.38 6.67
CA GLY A 260 5.15 19.42 5.41
C GLY A 260 4.68 20.82 5.01
N ARG A 261 5.13 21.90 5.64
CA ARG A 261 4.84 23.27 5.21
C ARG A 261 5.77 23.67 4.07
N LEU A 262 5.20 24.39 3.10
CA LEU A 262 5.95 24.93 1.96
C LEU A 262 6.06 26.45 2.08
N ASP A 263 7.28 26.97 2.09
CA ASP A 263 7.56 28.40 2.14
C ASP A 263 8.24 28.87 0.86
N LEU A 264 7.94 30.11 0.49
CA LEU A 264 8.62 30.85 -0.57
C LEU A 264 9.69 31.76 0.06
N LEU A 265 10.95 31.46 -0.23
CA LEU A 265 12.08 32.34 0.03
C LEU A 265 12.31 33.27 -1.17
N THR A 266 12.35 34.58 -0.92
CA THR A 266 12.68 35.61 -1.92
C THR A 266 13.93 36.37 -1.49
N ILE A 267 14.95 36.36 -2.35
CA ILE A 267 16.12 37.23 -2.23
C ILE A 267 15.74 38.62 -2.73
N GLN A 268 15.76 39.61 -1.84
CA GLN A 268 15.46 40.99 -2.19
C GLN A 268 16.70 41.63 -2.80
N THR A 269 16.57 42.06 -4.06
CA THR A 269 17.62 42.75 -4.79
C THR A 269 17.24 44.19 -5.06
N SER A 270 18.23 45.08 -5.01
CA SER A 270 18.12 46.47 -5.45
C SER A 270 19.07 46.70 -6.61
N LEU A 271 18.62 47.43 -7.63
CA LEU A 271 19.44 47.72 -8.79
C LEU A 271 20.52 48.74 -8.40
N GLY A 272 21.76 48.27 -8.27
CA GLY A 272 22.94 49.09 -8.03
C GLY A 272 23.64 49.50 -9.33
N PRO A 273 24.56 50.48 -9.27
CA PRO A 273 25.36 50.90 -10.43
C PRO A 273 26.35 49.84 -10.94
N THR A 274 26.58 48.79 -10.15
CA THR A 274 27.48 47.66 -10.46
C THR A 274 26.74 46.33 -10.51
N GLY A 275 25.41 46.37 -10.50
CA GLY A 275 24.55 45.19 -10.58
C GLY A 275 23.46 45.07 -9.53
N ASP A 276 22.73 43.95 -9.57
CA ASP A 276 21.74 43.51 -8.58
C ASP A 276 22.43 43.25 -7.23
N VAL A 277 22.23 44.17 -6.28
CA VAL A 277 22.74 44.09 -4.92
C VAL A 277 21.70 43.45 -4.02
N VAL A 278 22.08 42.40 -3.30
CA VAL A 278 21.24 41.74 -2.30
C VAL A 278 21.13 42.64 -1.07
N THR A 279 19.90 43.01 -0.71
CA THR A 279 19.62 43.88 0.45
C THR A 279 19.06 43.12 1.65
N GLY A 280 18.43 41.97 1.41
CA GLY A 280 17.79 41.17 2.45
C GLY A 280 17.12 39.93 1.87
N MET A 281 16.54 39.12 2.74
CA MET A 281 15.82 37.90 2.37
C MET A 281 14.50 37.86 3.13
N THR A 282 13.44 37.42 2.47
CA THR A 282 12.12 37.25 3.08
C THR A 282 11.59 35.87 2.81
N VAL A 283 11.04 35.24 3.83
CA VAL A 283 10.35 33.95 3.74
C VAL A 283 8.88 34.17 4.00
N THR A 284 8.02 33.64 3.13
CA THR A 284 6.57 33.71 3.31
C THR A 284 5.91 32.37 3.01
N PRO A 285 4.95 31.91 3.82
CA PRO A 285 4.29 30.64 3.60
C PRO A 285 3.46 30.63 2.32
N MET A 286 3.36 29.44 1.72
CA MET A 286 2.41 29.14 0.66
C MET A 286 1.20 28.39 1.21
N GLU A 287 0.02 28.65 0.65
CA GLU A 287 -1.23 28.07 1.10
C GLU A 287 -2.03 27.49 -0.07
N PHE A 288 -2.81 26.45 0.20
CA PHE A 288 -3.83 25.96 -0.71
C PHE A 288 -5.02 26.92 -0.78
N ALA A 289 -5.86 26.75 -1.81
CA ALA A 289 -7.05 27.59 -2.00
C ALA A 289 -8.06 27.49 -0.84
N ASP A 290 -8.06 26.37 -0.11
CA ASP A 290 -8.89 26.09 1.07
C ASP A 290 -8.33 26.68 2.38
N GLY A 291 -7.15 27.31 2.34
CA GLY A 291 -6.45 27.88 3.50
C GLY A 291 -5.60 26.87 4.26
N SER A 292 -5.45 25.63 3.79
CA SER A 292 -4.50 24.68 4.35
C SER A 292 -3.07 25.00 3.92
N ALA A 293 -2.08 24.75 4.78
CA ALA A 293 -0.67 25.04 4.53
C ALA A 293 0.22 23.78 4.48
N TYR A 294 -0.38 22.59 4.56
CA TYR A 294 0.33 21.31 4.71
C TYR A 294 0.30 20.51 3.42
N THR A 295 1.48 20.33 2.85
CA THR A 295 1.81 19.34 1.83
C THR A 295 2.30 18.04 2.49
N SER A 296 2.56 17.00 1.72
CA SER A 296 3.28 15.84 2.26
C SER A 296 4.74 16.18 2.55
N ARG A 297 5.33 15.59 3.59
CA ARG A 297 6.71 15.84 4.01
C ARG A 297 7.67 15.55 2.86
N ALA A 298 8.29 16.59 2.32
CA ALA A 298 9.16 16.47 1.17
C ALA A 298 10.50 15.80 1.55
N SER A 299 10.84 14.69 0.91
CA SER A 299 12.21 14.17 0.87
C SER A 299 13.05 14.90 -0.18
N SER A 300 12.42 15.32 -1.29
CA SER A 300 13.03 16.12 -2.34
C SER A 300 11.99 17.00 -3.03
N LEU A 301 12.42 18.17 -3.52
CA LEU A 301 11.60 19.09 -4.29
C LEU A 301 12.19 19.25 -5.69
N VAL A 302 11.35 19.10 -6.72
CA VAL A 302 11.76 19.27 -8.12
C VAL A 302 10.81 20.24 -8.81
N TYR A 303 11.32 21.43 -9.15
CA TYR A 303 10.58 22.37 -9.98
C TYR A 303 10.72 21.97 -11.45
N MET A 304 9.61 21.69 -12.12
CA MET A 304 9.59 21.15 -13.48
C MET A 304 9.43 22.23 -14.56
N GLY A 305 9.35 23.51 -14.18
CA GLY A 305 8.94 24.59 -15.08
C GLY A 305 7.41 24.76 -15.12
N ASP A 306 6.93 25.77 -15.83
CA ASP A 306 5.50 26.05 -16.04
C ASP A 306 4.63 26.07 -14.78
N ARG A 307 5.23 26.52 -13.66
CA ARG A 307 4.60 26.55 -12.32
C ARG A 307 4.31 25.17 -11.74
N MET A 308 4.88 24.11 -12.28
CA MET A 308 4.71 22.75 -11.77
C MET A 308 5.84 22.42 -10.78
N LEU A 309 5.46 21.98 -9.59
CA LEU A 309 6.36 21.54 -8.52
C LEU A 309 6.02 20.09 -8.18
N PHE A 310 7.01 19.22 -8.26
CA PHE A 310 6.90 17.86 -7.76
C PHE A 310 7.47 17.78 -6.34
N VAL A 311 6.61 17.35 -5.42
CA VAL A 311 6.93 17.09 -4.01
C VAL A 311 7.08 15.58 -3.85
N ALA A 312 8.32 15.10 -3.85
CA ALA A 312 8.62 13.71 -3.59
C ALA A 312 8.58 13.48 -2.08
N SER A 313 7.81 12.50 -1.62
CA SER A 313 7.70 12.14 -0.22
C SER A 313 7.98 10.65 -0.03
N HIS A 314 8.83 10.32 0.94
CA HIS A 314 9.06 8.95 1.41
C HIS A 314 8.10 8.55 2.54
N HIS A 315 7.55 9.51 3.29
CA HIS A 315 6.69 9.23 4.46
C HIS A 315 5.20 9.41 4.20
N GLY A 316 4.84 9.81 2.98
CA GLY A 316 3.48 10.07 2.55
C GLY A 316 3.38 9.94 1.04
N ASP A 317 2.17 10.19 0.53
CA ASP A 317 1.93 10.18 -0.91
C ASP A 317 2.69 11.34 -1.58
N SER A 318 3.34 11.07 -2.71
CA SER A 318 4.03 12.12 -3.47
C SER A 318 3.00 13.00 -4.21
N GLN A 319 3.28 14.29 -4.32
CA GLN A 319 2.31 15.28 -4.82
C GLN A 319 2.86 16.06 -6.00
N LEU A 320 2.02 16.33 -7.00
CA LEU A 320 2.29 17.27 -8.07
C LEU A 320 1.43 18.51 -7.85
N LEU A 321 2.08 19.64 -7.62
CA LEU A 321 1.46 20.91 -7.29
C LEU A 321 1.66 21.91 -8.42
N GLN A 322 0.66 22.77 -8.64
CA GLN A 322 0.81 23.99 -9.41
C GLN A 322 0.98 25.18 -8.46
N VAL A 323 2.10 25.90 -8.56
CA VAL A 323 2.49 26.97 -7.64
C VAL A 323 2.41 28.36 -8.30
N ASP A 324 1.65 29.27 -7.69
CA ASP A 324 1.62 30.67 -8.08
C ASP A 324 2.31 31.54 -7.02
N ILE A 325 3.51 31.98 -7.36
CA ILE A 325 4.35 32.82 -6.50
C ILE A 325 3.75 34.20 -6.24
N LYS A 326 2.98 34.76 -7.17
CA LYS A 326 2.42 36.11 -7.02
C LYS A 326 1.31 36.13 -5.97
N THR A 327 0.46 35.12 -6.03
CA THR A 327 -0.65 34.94 -5.08
C THR A 327 -0.23 34.14 -3.85
N LYS A 328 0.95 33.50 -3.89
CA LYS A 328 1.48 32.57 -2.87
C LYS A 328 0.56 31.38 -2.63
N LYS A 329 -0.13 30.96 -3.70
CA LYS A 329 -1.09 29.86 -3.66
C LYS A 329 -0.55 28.62 -4.37
N MET A 330 -0.99 27.47 -3.90
CA MET A 330 -0.74 26.18 -4.54
C MET A 330 -2.03 25.41 -4.79
N VAL A 331 -2.03 24.61 -5.85
CA VAL A 331 -3.15 23.75 -6.25
C VAL A 331 -2.62 22.34 -6.46
N LEU A 332 -3.25 21.35 -5.83
CA LEU A 332 -2.94 19.94 -6.02
C LEU A 332 -3.46 19.48 -7.39
N ILE A 333 -2.57 18.97 -8.25
CA ILE A 333 -2.90 18.46 -9.58
C ILE A 333 -3.03 16.94 -9.56
N LYS A 334 -2.09 16.25 -8.91
CA LYS A 334 -2.06 14.79 -8.85
C LYS A 334 -1.37 14.30 -7.58
N THR A 335 -1.83 13.18 -7.06
CA THR A 335 -1.21 12.44 -5.96
C THR A 335 -0.75 11.07 -6.47
N LEU A 336 0.42 10.62 -6.03
CA LEU A 336 0.98 9.31 -6.31
C LEU A 336 1.03 8.52 -5.00
N SER A 337 0.31 7.41 -4.95
CA SER A 337 0.20 6.59 -3.74
C SER A 337 1.57 6.05 -3.32
N ASN A 338 1.85 6.13 -2.02
CA ASN A 338 3.05 5.59 -1.40
C ASN A 338 2.67 4.80 -0.14
N ASN A 339 3.19 3.58 -0.03
CA ASN A 339 2.99 2.71 1.14
C ASN A 339 4.12 2.86 2.18
N ALA A 340 5.19 3.59 1.85
CA ALA A 340 6.37 3.72 2.68
C ALA A 340 6.16 4.72 3.85
N PRO A 341 6.79 4.46 5.01
CA PRO A 341 7.24 3.14 5.47
C PRO A 341 6.08 2.27 5.98
N ILE A 342 6.11 0.96 5.70
CA ILE A 342 5.23 0.00 6.37
C ILE A 342 5.83 -0.30 7.74
N LEU A 343 5.17 0.14 8.82
CA LEU A 343 5.69 -0.03 10.19
C LEU A 343 5.21 -1.33 10.84
N ASP A 344 3.95 -1.68 10.62
CA ASP A 344 3.33 -2.91 11.07
C ASP A 344 2.11 -3.19 10.18
N PHE A 345 1.71 -4.45 10.09
CA PHE A 345 0.50 -4.84 9.37
C PHE A 345 -0.15 -6.06 10.02
N ALA A 346 -1.44 -6.19 9.76
CA ALA A 346 -2.24 -7.34 10.13
C ALA A 346 -2.92 -7.92 8.88
N ILE A 347 -3.08 -9.24 8.86
CA ILE A 347 -3.79 -9.96 7.81
C ILE A 347 -5.20 -10.21 8.31
N MET A 348 -6.19 -9.75 7.57
CA MET A 348 -7.61 -9.93 7.86
C MET A 348 -8.23 -10.79 6.77
N ASP A 349 -8.91 -11.87 7.15
CA ASP A 349 -9.70 -12.68 6.23
C ASP A 349 -11.19 -12.48 6.53
N MET A 350 -11.89 -11.84 5.61
CA MET A 350 -13.34 -11.60 5.69
C MET A 350 -14.16 -12.79 5.18
N GLY A 351 -13.53 -13.72 4.44
CA GLY A 351 -14.21 -14.80 3.74
C GLY A 351 -14.55 -16.01 4.62
N ASN A 352 -13.78 -16.25 5.69
CA ASN A 352 -13.91 -17.43 6.55
C ASN A 352 -14.20 -17.05 8.03
N ARG A 353 -15.36 -16.44 8.28
CA ARG A 353 -15.80 -16.05 9.63
C ARG A 353 -16.29 -17.23 10.49
N GLU A 354 -16.72 -18.33 9.87
CA GLU A 354 -17.48 -19.41 10.53
C GLU A 354 -16.65 -20.69 10.80
N GLY A 355 -15.55 -20.61 11.55
CA GLY A 355 -14.89 -21.80 12.15
C GLY A 355 -14.34 -22.88 11.19
N ASP A 356 -14.61 -22.77 9.89
CA ASP A 356 -14.03 -23.57 8.82
C ASP A 356 -12.59 -23.12 8.63
N THR A 357 -11.73 -23.67 9.48
CA THR A 357 -10.26 -23.67 9.36
C THR A 357 -9.76 -24.44 8.12
N GLN A 358 -10.63 -24.68 7.14
CA GLN A 358 -10.33 -25.50 5.97
C GLN A 358 -10.15 -24.66 4.68
N SER A 359 -8.87 -24.62 4.27
CA SER A 359 -8.46 -25.10 2.94
C SER A 359 -8.54 -24.15 1.74
N GLY A 360 -8.17 -22.88 1.92
CA GLY A 360 -7.83 -21.98 0.80
C GLY A 360 -6.59 -21.13 1.11
N ASN A 361 -5.82 -20.78 0.07
CA ASN A 361 -4.82 -19.70 0.16
C ASN A 361 -5.55 -18.44 0.63
N ALA A 362 -5.30 -17.99 1.87
CA ALA A 362 -6.03 -16.87 2.49
C ALA A 362 -6.09 -15.64 1.57
N PHE A 363 -5.00 -15.32 0.86
CA PHE A 363 -4.92 -14.20 -0.08
C PHE A 363 -5.58 -14.46 -1.45
N SER A 364 -5.57 -15.70 -1.94
CA SER A 364 -6.18 -16.08 -3.22
C SER A 364 -7.72 -16.15 -3.17
N SER A 365 -8.31 -16.06 -1.97
CA SER A 365 -9.76 -15.93 -1.78
C SER A 365 -10.34 -14.66 -2.40
N GLY A 366 -9.51 -13.64 -2.66
CA GLY A 366 -9.92 -12.31 -3.14
C GLY A 366 -10.57 -11.43 -2.05
N GLN A 367 -10.74 -11.95 -0.84
CA GLN A 367 -11.36 -11.26 0.31
C GLN A 367 -10.41 -10.99 1.47
N ALA A 368 -9.25 -11.66 1.54
CA ALA A 368 -8.26 -11.30 2.53
C ALA A 368 -7.64 -9.94 2.19
N ARG A 369 -7.45 -9.13 3.24
CA ARG A 369 -6.87 -7.79 3.17
C ARG A 369 -5.64 -7.75 4.06
N ILE A 370 -4.58 -7.15 3.55
CA ILE A 370 -3.45 -6.73 4.36
C ILE A 370 -3.75 -5.29 4.77
N VAL A 371 -3.88 -5.06 6.08
CA VAL A 371 -4.10 -3.72 6.63
C VAL A 371 -2.79 -3.27 7.26
N ALA A 372 -2.14 -2.31 6.62
CA ALA A 372 -0.83 -1.81 6.99
C ALA A 372 -0.90 -0.39 7.57
N GLY A 373 -0.16 -0.17 8.66
CA GLY A 373 0.16 1.18 9.14
C GLY A 373 1.32 1.74 8.34
N CYS A 374 1.02 2.73 7.50
CA CYS A 374 1.95 3.32 6.55
C CYS A 374 2.18 4.80 6.85
N GLY A 375 3.33 5.31 6.40
CA GLY A 375 3.65 6.72 6.51
C GLY A 375 4.05 7.15 7.92
N ALA A 376 4.31 8.45 8.09
CA ALA A 376 4.69 9.01 9.38
C ALA A 376 4.02 10.35 9.67
N TYR A 377 3.72 10.56 10.95
CA TYR A 377 3.18 11.80 11.52
C TYR A 377 1.92 12.26 10.78
N HIS A 378 1.90 13.51 10.28
CA HIS A 378 0.76 14.06 9.56
C HIS A 378 0.42 13.28 8.27
N ASP A 379 1.40 12.62 7.65
CA ASP A 379 1.22 11.78 6.47
C ASP A 379 0.85 10.32 6.81
N GLY A 380 0.73 9.98 8.10
CA GLY A 380 0.39 8.64 8.55
C GLY A 380 -1.01 8.20 8.08
N SER A 381 -1.08 6.99 7.55
CA SER A 381 -2.28 6.40 6.94
C SER A 381 -2.42 4.91 7.22
N LEU A 382 -3.64 4.40 7.15
CA LEU A 382 -3.91 2.97 7.04
C LEU A 382 -4.10 2.62 5.58
N ARG A 383 -3.35 1.64 5.08
CA ARG A 383 -3.48 1.13 3.72
C ARG A 383 -4.11 -0.26 3.79
N SER A 384 -5.27 -0.41 3.19
CA SER A 384 -5.91 -1.72 2.96
C SER A 384 -5.53 -2.20 1.57
N ILE A 385 -4.75 -3.28 1.53
CA ILE A 385 -4.16 -3.86 0.33
C ILE A 385 -4.87 -5.19 0.09
N ARG A 386 -5.52 -5.33 -1.06
CA ARG A 386 -6.31 -6.51 -1.43
C ARG A 386 -6.01 -6.92 -2.87
N SER A 387 -6.02 -8.22 -3.16
CA SER A 387 -6.04 -8.72 -4.54
C SER A 387 -7.46 -8.64 -5.08
N GLY A 388 -7.64 -8.10 -6.28
CA GLY A 388 -8.95 -7.92 -6.88
C GLY A 388 -8.90 -7.82 -8.40
N VAL A 389 -10.06 -7.84 -9.04
CA VAL A 389 -10.18 -7.77 -10.50
C VAL A 389 -10.10 -6.30 -10.95
N GLY A 390 -9.24 -6.03 -11.94
CA GLY A 390 -9.15 -4.73 -12.59
C GLY A 390 -10.38 -4.43 -13.44
N LEU A 391 -10.74 -3.14 -13.54
CA LEU A 391 -11.71 -2.64 -14.50
C LEU A 391 -10.98 -1.63 -15.38
N GLU A 392 -10.98 -1.86 -16.69
CA GLU A 392 -10.43 -0.91 -17.65
C GLU A 392 -11.55 0.00 -18.13
N ASP A 393 -11.44 1.30 -17.85
CA ASP A 393 -12.42 2.29 -18.27
C ASP A 393 -12.21 2.66 -19.75
N GLU A 394 -13.19 2.36 -20.61
CA GLU A 394 -13.20 2.70 -22.04
C GLU A 394 -13.91 4.04 -22.31
N GLY A 395 -14.83 4.45 -21.43
CA GLY A 395 -15.56 5.71 -21.57
C GLY A 395 -16.28 6.17 -20.30
N PHE A 396 -16.48 7.49 -20.19
CA PHE A 396 -17.14 8.16 -19.06
C PHE A 396 -18.29 9.03 -19.55
N LEU A 397 -19.42 8.94 -18.85
CA LEU A 397 -20.63 9.73 -19.06
C LEU A 397 -20.93 10.53 -17.79
N ASP A 398 -20.25 11.67 -17.64
CA ASP A 398 -20.29 12.50 -16.41
C ASP A 398 -21.59 13.33 -16.27
N GLU A 399 -22.41 13.41 -17.31
CA GLU A 399 -23.64 14.21 -17.35
C GLU A 399 -24.82 13.54 -16.63
N ILE A 400 -24.73 12.22 -16.42
CA ILE A 400 -25.82 11.41 -15.87
C ILE A 400 -25.43 10.93 -14.48
N GLN A 401 -26.23 11.32 -13.48
CA GLN A 401 -25.95 11.09 -12.06
C GLN A 401 -27.12 10.34 -11.39
N ASN A 402 -26.81 9.61 -10.32
CA ASN A 402 -27.79 8.90 -9.49
C ASN A 402 -28.73 7.95 -10.28
N ALA A 403 -28.17 7.08 -11.12
CA ALA A 403 -28.99 6.05 -11.76
C ALA A 403 -29.37 4.95 -10.75
N ASN A 404 -30.67 4.62 -10.69
CA ASN A 404 -31.19 3.56 -9.81
C ASN A 404 -31.05 2.17 -10.41
N GLN A 405 -31.14 2.07 -11.74
CA GLN A 405 -31.07 0.83 -12.52
C GLN A 405 -30.53 1.11 -13.93
N LEU A 406 -29.84 0.11 -14.50
CA LEU A 406 -29.31 0.12 -15.87
C LEU A 406 -29.80 -1.12 -16.63
N PHE A 407 -30.29 -0.91 -17.86
CA PHE A 407 -30.74 -2.01 -18.72
C PHE A 407 -30.11 -1.90 -20.10
N ALA A 408 -29.44 -2.97 -20.54
CA ALA A 408 -28.91 -3.12 -21.88
C ALA A 408 -29.94 -3.80 -22.79
N LEU A 409 -30.22 -3.21 -23.95
CA LEU A 409 -31.21 -3.69 -24.91
C LEU A 409 -30.68 -3.70 -26.34
N LYS A 410 -31.27 -4.56 -27.15
CA LYS A 410 -31.12 -4.58 -28.60
C LYS A 410 -32.26 -3.80 -29.25
N SER A 411 -31.93 -2.81 -30.07
CA SER A 411 -32.91 -2.14 -30.91
C SER A 411 -33.35 -3.04 -32.08
N PHE A 412 -34.40 -2.62 -32.79
CA PHE A 412 -35.00 -3.42 -33.86
C PHE A 412 -33.98 -3.72 -34.97
N GLY A 413 -33.75 -5.02 -35.22
CA GLY A 413 -32.83 -5.48 -36.26
C GLY A 413 -31.34 -5.45 -35.88
N ALA A 414 -30.98 -5.04 -34.66
CA ALA A 414 -29.60 -5.07 -34.18
C ALA A 414 -29.15 -6.50 -33.82
N SER A 415 -27.91 -6.86 -34.20
CA SER A 415 -27.29 -8.13 -33.83
C SER A 415 -26.72 -8.11 -32.41
N HIS A 416 -26.07 -7.00 -32.04
CA HIS A 416 -25.47 -6.74 -30.73
C HIS A 416 -26.34 -5.78 -29.91
N VAL A 417 -25.99 -5.60 -28.63
CA VAL A 417 -26.60 -4.56 -27.79
C VAL A 417 -26.17 -3.20 -28.35
N ASP A 418 -27.12 -2.29 -28.52
CA ASP A 418 -26.86 -0.94 -29.05
C ASP A 418 -27.57 0.15 -28.24
N THR A 419 -28.35 -0.22 -27.22
CA THR A 419 -29.18 0.71 -26.46
C THR A 419 -28.99 0.48 -24.96
N LEU A 420 -28.73 1.55 -24.22
CA LEU A 420 -28.66 1.57 -22.75
C LEU A 420 -29.80 2.42 -22.20
N ILE A 421 -30.58 1.85 -21.29
CA ILE A 421 -31.60 2.56 -20.52
C ILE A 421 -31.06 2.87 -19.14
N VAL A 422 -31.11 4.14 -18.77
CA VAL A 422 -30.76 4.64 -17.45
C VAL A 422 -32.04 5.04 -16.74
N SER A 423 -32.44 4.28 -15.73
CA SER A 423 -33.63 4.59 -14.93
C SER A 423 -33.23 5.40 -13.69
N SER A 424 -33.88 6.55 -13.52
CA SER A 424 -33.81 7.38 -12.32
C SER A 424 -35.14 7.27 -11.54
N THR A 425 -35.18 7.83 -10.33
CA THR A 425 -36.41 7.89 -9.53
C THR A 425 -37.52 8.72 -10.21
N ALA A 426 -37.17 9.65 -11.10
CA ALA A 426 -38.11 10.57 -11.72
C ALA A 426 -38.47 10.19 -13.16
N ASP A 427 -37.51 9.68 -13.93
CA ASP A 427 -37.60 9.45 -15.36
C ASP A 427 -36.67 8.32 -15.82
N SER A 428 -36.86 7.85 -17.05
CA SER A 428 -35.97 6.90 -17.71
C SER A 428 -35.35 7.55 -18.96
N ARG A 429 -34.03 7.53 -19.09
CA ARG A 429 -33.30 8.06 -20.25
C ARG A 429 -32.79 6.92 -21.12
N VAL A 430 -32.71 7.16 -22.42
CA VAL A 430 -32.27 6.14 -23.39
C VAL A 430 -31.07 6.68 -24.17
N LEU A 431 -29.98 5.93 -24.13
CA LEU A 431 -28.75 6.20 -24.87
C LEU A 431 -28.58 5.15 -25.95
N LYS A 432 -28.39 5.59 -27.20
CA LYS A 432 -28.10 4.71 -28.32
C LYS A 432 -26.64 4.85 -28.74
N PHE A 433 -26.03 3.71 -28.99
CA PHE A 433 -24.64 3.56 -29.40
C PHE A 433 -24.60 3.17 -30.88
N ASP A 434 -23.78 3.87 -31.66
CA ASP A 434 -23.49 3.49 -33.04
C ASP A 434 -22.32 2.49 -33.11
N SER A 435 -22.03 1.97 -34.30
CA SER A 435 -20.95 1.00 -34.52
C SER A 435 -19.55 1.59 -34.37
N ASP A 436 -19.42 2.92 -34.40
CA ASP A 436 -18.14 3.64 -34.26
C ASP A 436 -17.90 4.09 -32.80
N GLY A 437 -18.85 3.81 -31.88
CA GLY A 437 -18.79 4.17 -30.46
C GLY A 437 -19.37 5.56 -30.13
N GLY A 438 -20.02 6.22 -31.07
CA GLY A 438 -20.78 7.45 -30.85
C GLY A 438 -22.03 7.20 -30.01
N ILE A 439 -22.32 8.15 -29.10
CA ILE A 439 -23.41 8.05 -28.13
C ILE A 439 -24.41 9.17 -28.39
N GLU A 440 -25.68 8.82 -28.58
CA GLU A 440 -26.79 9.77 -28.76
C GLU A 440 -27.89 9.51 -27.74
N GLU A 441 -28.34 10.55 -27.03
CA GLU A 441 -29.53 10.47 -26.18
C GLU A 441 -30.80 10.59 -27.04
N ILE A 442 -31.72 9.63 -26.89
CA ILE A 442 -32.98 9.58 -27.62
C ILE A 442 -34.14 9.81 -26.66
N TYR A 443 -35.08 10.68 -27.06
CA TYR A 443 -36.24 11.06 -26.25
C TYR A 443 -37.52 10.24 -26.53
N GLU A 444 -37.50 9.38 -27.57
CA GLU A 444 -38.58 8.44 -27.89
C GLU A 444 -37.96 7.10 -28.34
N PHE A 445 -38.28 5.99 -27.65
CA PHE A 445 -37.71 4.68 -27.97
C PHE A 445 -38.78 3.59 -27.96
N GLN A 446 -39.08 3.03 -29.13
CA GLN A 446 -39.91 1.82 -29.32
C GLN A 446 -41.23 1.78 -28.52
N GLY A 447 -41.87 2.94 -28.31
CA GLY A 447 -43.12 3.06 -27.54
C GLY A 447 -42.98 2.99 -26.02
N MET A 448 -41.76 2.98 -25.48
CA MET A 448 -41.51 2.99 -24.04
C MET A 448 -42.01 4.27 -23.38
N THR A 449 -42.50 4.13 -22.15
CA THR A 449 -42.86 5.27 -21.30
C THR A 449 -41.63 5.74 -20.54
N LEU A 450 -41.10 6.92 -20.89
CA LEU A 450 -39.88 7.48 -20.31
C LEU A 450 -40.12 8.46 -19.15
N SER A 451 -41.37 8.89 -18.94
CA SER A 451 -41.75 9.86 -17.90
C SER A 451 -41.83 9.31 -16.48
N THR A 452 -41.48 8.03 -16.29
CA THR A 452 -41.55 7.32 -15.01
C THR A 452 -40.35 6.41 -14.85
N GLU A 453 -40.07 5.99 -13.61
CA GLU A 453 -39.06 4.97 -13.31
C GLU A 453 -39.42 3.63 -13.95
N THR A 454 -38.43 3.02 -14.62
CA THR A 454 -38.50 1.67 -15.16
C THR A 454 -37.86 0.70 -14.18
N LEU A 455 -38.64 -0.24 -13.65
CA LEU A 455 -38.18 -1.25 -12.69
C LEU A 455 -37.49 -2.44 -13.37
N LEU A 456 -37.89 -2.77 -14.59
CA LEU A 456 -37.30 -3.84 -15.40
C LEU A 456 -37.49 -3.53 -16.88
N ALA A 457 -36.43 -3.66 -17.68
CA ALA A 457 -36.52 -3.68 -19.14
C ALA A 457 -35.72 -4.86 -19.71
N ALA A 458 -36.30 -5.61 -20.65
CA ALA A 458 -35.63 -6.76 -21.28
C ALA A 458 -36.18 -7.07 -22.68
N ASN A 459 -35.32 -7.54 -23.58
CA ASN A 459 -35.75 -8.14 -24.84
C ASN A 459 -36.30 -9.55 -24.60
N THR A 460 -37.47 -9.86 -25.16
CA THR A 460 -38.08 -11.20 -25.09
C THR A 460 -37.57 -12.10 -26.22
N VAL A 461 -37.76 -13.42 -26.08
CA VAL A 461 -37.41 -14.40 -27.13
C VAL A 461 -38.23 -14.19 -28.42
N SER A 462 -39.44 -13.64 -28.32
CA SER A 462 -40.28 -13.27 -29.47
C SER A 462 -39.77 -12.03 -30.21
N GLY A 463 -38.71 -11.37 -29.71
CA GLY A 463 -38.18 -10.14 -30.26
C GLY A 463 -38.95 -8.89 -29.83
N GLN A 464 -39.89 -9.00 -28.89
CA GLN A 464 -40.59 -7.86 -28.30
C GLN A 464 -39.78 -7.25 -27.14
N LEU A 465 -40.13 -6.04 -26.72
CA LEU A 465 -39.52 -5.37 -25.59
C LEU A 465 -40.47 -5.39 -24.39
N LEU A 466 -40.02 -5.95 -23.27
CA LEU A 466 -40.74 -5.88 -22.00
C LEU A 466 -40.29 -4.65 -21.23
N GLN A 467 -41.24 -3.80 -20.82
CA GLN A 467 -41.04 -2.72 -19.87
C GLN A 467 -41.96 -2.90 -18.67
N VAL A 468 -41.41 -2.86 -17.46
CA VAL A 468 -42.19 -2.83 -16.21
C VAL A 468 -41.93 -1.50 -15.50
N THR A 469 -43.00 -0.77 -15.25
CA THR A 469 -43.00 0.48 -14.45
C THR A 469 -43.67 0.23 -13.10
N GLN A 470 -43.79 1.24 -12.26
CA GLN A 470 -44.54 1.13 -11.00
C GLN A 470 -46.05 0.91 -11.21
N GLN A 471 -46.60 1.20 -12.39
CA GLN A 471 -48.05 1.20 -12.66
C GLN A 471 -48.51 0.07 -13.58
N SER A 472 -47.63 -0.41 -14.47
CA SER A 472 -47.98 -1.42 -15.46
C SER A 472 -46.76 -2.18 -15.99
N ALA A 473 -47.02 -3.37 -16.52
CA ALA A 473 -46.08 -4.14 -17.34
C ALA A 473 -46.58 -4.13 -18.79
N ALA A 474 -45.71 -3.81 -19.75
CA ALA A 474 -46.06 -3.69 -21.16
C ALA A 474 -45.09 -4.50 -22.04
N LEU A 475 -45.64 -5.22 -23.02
CA LEU A 475 -44.89 -5.75 -24.16
C LEU A 475 -45.07 -4.79 -25.32
N LEU A 476 -43.95 -4.30 -25.83
CA LEU A 476 -43.83 -3.34 -26.90
C LEU A 476 -43.35 -4.07 -28.15
N ASP A 477 -43.98 -3.79 -29.28
CA ASP A 477 -43.52 -4.26 -30.56
C ASP A 477 -42.48 -3.26 -31.13
N PRO A 478 -41.21 -3.67 -31.26
CA PRO A 478 -40.14 -2.74 -31.66
C PRO A 478 -40.22 -2.29 -33.12
N ASP A 479 -40.95 -2.98 -34.00
CA ASP A 479 -41.15 -2.58 -35.41
C ASP A 479 -42.21 -1.47 -35.52
N SER A 480 -43.37 -1.68 -34.89
CA SER A 480 -44.45 -0.71 -34.93
C SER A 480 -44.32 0.43 -33.90
N GLY A 481 -43.51 0.25 -32.86
CA GLY A 481 -43.40 1.18 -31.73
C GLY A 481 -44.69 1.27 -30.89
N VAL A 482 -45.57 0.28 -31.01
CA VAL A 482 -46.87 0.24 -30.32
C VAL A 482 -46.84 -0.80 -29.20
N VAL A 483 -47.55 -0.50 -28.11
CA VAL A 483 -47.81 -1.46 -27.03
C VAL A 483 -48.65 -2.62 -27.58
N ALA A 484 -48.05 -3.80 -27.69
CA ALA A 484 -48.72 -5.02 -28.15
C ALA A 484 -49.68 -5.57 -27.08
N SER A 485 -49.27 -5.52 -25.81
CA SER A 485 -50.10 -5.89 -24.67
C SER A 485 -49.64 -5.15 -23.41
N SER A 486 -50.57 -4.73 -22.57
CA SER A 486 -50.27 -4.16 -21.25
C SER A 486 -51.07 -4.87 -20.16
N TRP A 487 -50.46 -4.97 -18.99
CA TRP A 487 -51.07 -5.37 -17.75
C TRP A 487 -50.94 -4.21 -16.75
N ASP A 488 -52.08 -3.66 -16.33
CA ASP A 488 -52.13 -2.57 -15.36
C ASP A 488 -52.40 -3.10 -13.95
N VAL A 489 -51.79 -2.47 -12.95
CA VAL A 489 -51.96 -2.88 -11.55
C VAL A 489 -53.42 -2.66 -11.10
N PRO A 490 -54.09 -3.68 -10.55
CA PRO A 490 -55.43 -3.52 -9.98
C PRO A 490 -55.45 -2.57 -8.76
N ASP A 491 -56.58 -1.88 -8.56
CA ASP A 491 -56.89 -1.10 -7.35
C ASP A 491 -55.96 0.09 -7.03
N GLY A 492 -55.20 0.60 -8.01
CA GLY A 492 -54.34 1.78 -7.83
C GLY A 492 -53.14 1.54 -6.91
N LYS A 493 -52.79 0.26 -6.66
CA LYS A 493 -51.55 -0.15 -6.01
C LYS A 493 -50.36 0.05 -6.95
N SER A 494 -49.14 -0.10 -6.44
CA SER A 494 -47.91 -0.04 -7.25
C SER A 494 -47.10 -1.34 -7.21
N ILE A 495 -46.37 -1.59 -8.28
CA ILE A 495 -45.34 -2.65 -8.35
C ILE A 495 -44.12 -2.17 -7.56
N THR A 496 -43.66 -2.98 -6.61
CA THR A 496 -42.50 -2.66 -5.77
C THR A 496 -41.24 -3.41 -6.19
N ALA A 497 -41.39 -4.59 -6.80
CA ALA A 497 -40.28 -5.38 -7.32
C ALA A 497 -40.73 -6.19 -8.55
N ALA A 498 -39.81 -6.38 -9.50
CA ALA A 498 -40.06 -7.11 -10.74
C ALA A 498 -38.82 -7.92 -11.15
N SER A 499 -39.04 -9.13 -11.66
CA SER A 499 -38.00 -9.96 -12.27
C SER A 499 -38.64 -10.78 -13.40
N ALA A 500 -37.91 -11.04 -14.48
CA ALA A 500 -38.42 -11.83 -15.59
C ALA A 500 -37.36 -12.78 -16.15
N ASN A 501 -37.83 -13.87 -16.73
CA ASN A 501 -37.03 -14.77 -17.55
C ASN A 501 -37.62 -14.84 -18.97
N SER A 502 -37.25 -15.85 -19.75
CA SER A 502 -37.72 -15.99 -21.14
C SER A 502 -39.23 -16.28 -21.29
N LYS A 503 -39.90 -16.76 -20.24
CA LYS A 503 -41.29 -17.25 -20.29
C LYS A 503 -42.24 -16.50 -19.35
N TRP A 504 -41.75 -16.05 -18.20
CA TRP A 504 -42.57 -15.47 -17.14
C TRP A 504 -41.99 -14.14 -16.65
N ALA A 505 -42.87 -13.21 -16.30
CA ALA A 505 -42.57 -12.04 -15.49
C ALA A 505 -43.20 -12.22 -14.10
N LEU A 506 -42.37 -12.12 -13.06
CA LEU A 506 -42.74 -12.21 -11.65
C LEU A 506 -42.75 -10.82 -11.03
N LEU A 507 -43.89 -10.40 -10.50
CA LEU A 507 -44.11 -9.07 -9.95
C LEU A 507 -44.55 -9.16 -8.48
N CYS A 508 -44.14 -8.17 -7.69
CA CYS A 508 -44.67 -7.91 -6.36
C CYS A 508 -45.47 -6.60 -6.39
N VAL A 509 -46.71 -6.66 -5.91
CA VAL A 509 -47.61 -5.51 -5.79
C VAL A 509 -47.77 -5.17 -4.31
N ASP A 510 -47.52 -3.91 -3.96
CA ASP A 510 -47.69 -3.34 -2.61
C ASP A 510 -46.98 -4.16 -1.49
N GLY A 511 -45.87 -4.82 -1.84
CA GLY A 511 -45.07 -5.64 -0.92
C GLY A 511 -45.72 -6.94 -0.42
N THR A 512 -46.96 -7.26 -0.84
CA THR A 512 -47.79 -8.32 -0.21
C THR A 512 -48.51 -9.24 -1.19
N THR A 513 -48.62 -8.88 -2.46
CA THR A 513 -49.25 -9.74 -3.47
C THR A 513 -48.24 -10.14 -4.53
N LEU A 514 -48.10 -11.43 -4.79
CA LEU A 514 -47.24 -11.99 -5.83
C LEU A 514 -48.08 -12.24 -7.10
N VAL A 515 -47.61 -11.77 -8.25
CA VAL A 515 -48.29 -11.94 -9.55
C VAL A 515 -47.31 -12.54 -10.56
N SER A 516 -47.73 -13.58 -11.27
CA SER A 516 -46.98 -14.14 -12.41
C SER A 516 -47.71 -13.90 -13.72
N LEU A 517 -47.02 -13.26 -14.66
CA LEU A 517 -47.48 -12.94 -16.00
C LEU A 517 -46.79 -13.85 -17.02
N ASN A 518 -47.53 -14.45 -17.94
CA ASN A 518 -46.97 -15.26 -19.01
C ASN A 518 -46.59 -14.38 -20.20
N LEU A 519 -45.32 -14.38 -20.58
CA LEU A 519 -44.81 -13.58 -21.70
C LEU A 519 -45.23 -14.16 -23.06
N GLY A 520 -45.44 -15.47 -23.16
CA GLY A 520 -45.90 -16.13 -24.38
C GLY A 520 -47.40 -15.99 -24.64
N ASP A 521 -48.19 -15.57 -23.64
CA ASP A 521 -49.64 -15.38 -23.71
C ASP A 521 -50.01 -13.90 -23.45
N ASN A 522 -49.30 -12.97 -24.08
CA ASN A 522 -49.58 -11.52 -24.06
C ASN A 522 -49.78 -10.93 -22.64
N LEU A 523 -48.91 -11.27 -21.70
CA LEU A 523 -48.99 -10.84 -20.29
C LEU A 523 -50.26 -11.29 -19.56
N ALA A 524 -50.89 -12.40 -19.97
CA ALA A 524 -51.98 -12.99 -19.22
C ALA A 524 -51.52 -13.30 -17.79
N ALA A 525 -52.16 -12.66 -16.80
CA ALA A 525 -51.95 -12.95 -15.40
C ALA A 525 -52.42 -14.38 -15.12
N THR A 526 -51.47 -15.29 -14.96
CA THR A 526 -51.79 -16.71 -14.77
C THR A 526 -52.27 -16.96 -13.34
N MET A 527 -51.71 -16.24 -12.36
CA MET A 527 -52.17 -16.28 -10.98
C MET A 527 -51.71 -15.04 -10.20
N SER A 528 -52.56 -14.59 -9.26
CA SER A 528 -52.21 -13.65 -8.19
C SER A 528 -52.39 -14.36 -6.84
N ARG A 529 -51.41 -14.26 -5.94
CA ARG A 529 -51.48 -14.87 -4.60
C ARG A 529 -51.08 -13.85 -3.55
N ASP A 530 -51.98 -13.61 -2.60
CA ASP A 530 -51.66 -12.85 -1.39
C ASP A 530 -50.76 -13.68 -0.49
N THR A 531 -49.82 -13.01 0.18
CA THR A 531 -48.86 -13.67 1.05
C THR A 531 -49.57 -14.36 2.22
N PRO A 532 -49.16 -15.59 2.58
CA PRO A 532 -49.77 -16.31 3.68
C PRO A 532 -49.53 -15.57 5.02
N PRO A 533 -50.51 -15.53 5.93
CA PRO A 533 -50.29 -14.98 7.28
C PRO A 533 -49.23 -15.81 8.01
N ASP A 534 -48.34 -15.12 8.75
CA ASP A 534 -47.30 -15.78 9.52
C ASP A 534 -47.92 -16.65 10.64
N ALA A 535 -47.38 -17.84 10.87
CA ALA A 535 -47.93 -18.78 11.86
C ALA A 535 -47.66 -18.32 13.30
N VAL A 536 -46.75 -17.36 13.49
CA VAL A 536 -46.26 -16.90 14.80
C VAL A 536 -46.76 -15.49 15.16
N ALA A 537 -47.08 -14.66 14.17
CA ALA A 537 -47.60 -13.31 14.36
C ALA A 537 -48.83 -13.12 13.45
N ASP A 538 -49.92 -12.53 13.97
CA ASP A 538 -51.13 -12.15 13.21
C ASP A 538 -50.87 -11.05 12.14
N HIS A 539 -49.63 -10.95 11.63
CA HIS A 539 -49.19 -10.03 10.60
C HIS A 539 -48.82 -10.80 9.32
N VAL A 540 -49.12 -10.19 8.18
CA VAL A 540 -48.79 -10.71 6.85
C VAL A 540 -47.31 -10.47 6.59
N ASP A 541 -46.55 -11.52 6.24
CA ASP A 541 -45.14 -11.36 5.89
C ASP A 541 -45.00 -10.63 4.55
N GLN A 542 -44.05 -9.70 4.48
CA GLN A 542 -43.81 -8.85 3.32
C GLN A 542 -42.72 -9.47 2.43
N ILE A 543 -42.84 -9.26 1.13
CA ILE A 543 -41.85 -9.70 0.15
C ILE A 543 -40.71 -8.66 0.13
N SER A 544 -39.49 -9.11 0.40
CA SER A 544 -38.31 -8.25 0.42
C SER A 544 -37.60 -8.21 -0.94
N CYS A 545 -37.56 -9.33 -1.64
CA CYS A 545 -36.92 -9.49 -2.95
C CYS A 545 -37.51 -10.69 -3.70
N LEU A 546 -37.34 -10.73 -5.02
CA LEU A 546 -37.81 -11.81 -5.88
C LEU A 546 -36.89 -12.00 -7.08
N HIS A 547 -36.84 -13.23 -7.59
CA HIS A 547 -36.02 -13.58 -8.75
C HIS A 547 -36.71 -14.65 -9.60
N ALA A 548 -36.89 -14.40 -10.89
CA ALA A 548 -37.32 -15.40 -11.86
C ALA A 548 -36.08 -16.06 -12.48
N ALA A 549 -35.88 -17.36 -12.24
CA ALA A 549 -34.65 -18.03 -12.65
C ALA A 549 -34.54 -18.08 -14.18
N ARG A 550 -33.34 -17.79 -14.69
CA ARG A 550 -33.02 -17.82 -16.14
C ARG A 550 -32.97 -19.25 -16.68
N ASP A 551 -32.20 -20.12 -16.02
CA ASP A 551 -31.98 -21.49 -16.49
C ASP A 551 -33.14 -22.43 -16.12
N PHE A 552 -33.89 -22.10 -15.08
CA PHE A 552 -35.11 -22.80 -14.65
C PHE A 552 -36.34 -21.93 -14.89
N THR A 553 -36.80 -21.89 -16.14
CA THR A 553 -37.82 -20.91 -16.55
C THR A 553 -39.13 -20.99 -15.76
N ASP A 554 -39.49 -22.14 -15.20
CA ASP A 554 -40.73 -22.29 -14.43
C ASP A 554 -40.57 -22.10 -12.91
N ILE A 555 -39.37 -21.74 -12.44
CA ILE A 555 -39.06 -21.54 -11.02
C ILE A 555 -38.77 -20.06 -10.74
N GLY A 556 -39.40 -19.55 -9.68
CA GLY A 556 -39.08 -18.28 -9.07
C GLY A 556 -38.66 -18.46 -7.62
N ILE A 557 -37.96 -17.48 -7.06
CA ILE A 557 -37.59 -17.45 -5.66
C ILE A 557 -38.10 -16.15 -5.05
N VAL A 558 -38.63 -16.24 -3.84
CA VAL A 558 -39.16 -15.11 -3.09
C VAL A 558 -38.45 -15.04 -1.74
N GLY A 559 -37.91 -13.88 -1.41
CA GLY A 559 -37.36 -13.56 -0.09
C GLY A 559 -38.40 -12.88 0.80
N TRP A 560 -38.44 -13.29 2.06
CA TRP A 560 -39.42 -12.86 3.04
C TRP A 560 -38.79 -11.97 4.11
N TRP A 561 -39.46 -10.87 4.47
CA TRP A 561 -38.91 -9.86 5.37
C TRP A 561 -38.91 -10.29 6.84
N HIS A 562 -40.09 -10.52 7.42
CA HIS A 562 -40.21 -10.78 8.85
C HIS A 562 -39.68 -12.16 9.18
N SER A 563 -40.02 -13.19 8.41
CA SER A 563 -39.53 -14.54 8.66
C SER A 563 -38.03 -14.69 8.38
N GLY A 564 -37.43 -13.87 7.52
CA GLY A 564 -36.03 -14.01 7.10
C GLY A 564 -35.78 -15.35 6.40
N THR A 565 -36.74 -15.77 5.58
CA THR A 565 -36.70 -17.03 4.84
C THR A 565 -36.66 -16.78 3.34
N ILE A 566 -36.24 -17.78 2.57
CA ILE A 566 -36.44 -17.84 1.12
C ILE A 566 -37.40 -18.98 0.79
N SER A 567 -38.24 -18.78 -0.23
CA SER A 567 -39.12 -19.83 -0.76
C SER A 567 -38.98 -19.96 -2.26
N LEU A 568 -38.72 -21.18 -2.73
CA LEU A 568 -38.79 -21.53 -4.14
C LEU A 568 -40.25 -21.76 -4.52
N VAL A 569 -40.73 -21.07 -5.55
CA VAL A 569 -42.11 -21.14 -6.03
C VAL A 569 -42.14 -21.54 -7.49
N THR A 570 -43.14 -22.33 -7.88
CA THR A 570 -43.40 -22.57 -9.31
C THR A 570 -44.18 -21.40 -9.90
N LEU A 571 -43.69 -20.80 -10.98
CA LEU A 571 -44.27 -19.60 -11.58
C LEU A 571 -45.68 -19.83 -12.16
N GLU A 572 -45.98 -21.06 -12.60
CA GLU A 572 -47.30 -21.41 -13.14
C GLU A 572 -48.44 -21.28 -12.12
N ASN A 573 -48.18 -21.55 -10.83
CA ASN A 573 -49.25 -21.61 -9.81
C ASN A 573 -48.89 -20.95 -8.46
N LEU A 574 -47.69 -20.37 -8.34
CA LEU A 574 -47.16 -19.71 -7.16
C LEU A 574 -47.22 -20.56 -5.87
N LYS A 575 -47.10 -21.89 -5.98
CA LYS A 575 -46.99 -22.79 -4.82
C LYS A 575 -45.54 -22.91 -4.37
N PRO A 576 -45.26 -22.83 -3.05
CA PRO A 576 -43.93 -23.06 -2.52
C PRO A 576 -43.56 -24.54 -2.65
N LEU A 577 -42.38 -24.81 -3.18
CA LEU A 577 -41.76 -26.13 -3.29
C LEU A 577 -40.85 -26.42 -2.09
N HIS A 578 -39.98 -25.46 -1.78
CA HIS A 578 -38.98 -25.56 -0.72
C HIS A 578 -38.83 -24.21 -0.04
N GLY A 579 -38.53 -24.22 1.26
CA GLY A 579 -38.26 -23.00 2.02
C GLY A 579 -37.11 -23.21 2.99
N GLU A 580 -36.22 -22.23 3.08
CA GLU A 580 -35.04 -22.28 3.94
C GLU A 580 -34.91 -21.00 4.76
N SER A 581 -34.52 -21.15 6.03
CA SER A 581 -34.29 -20.02 6.93
C SER A 581 -32.86 -19.51 6.83
N LEU A 582 -32.72 -18.19 6.68
CA LEU A 582 -31.43 -17.52 6.62
C LEU A 582 -30.90 -17.14 8.00
N ARG A 583 -31.74 -17.18 9.04
CA ARG A 583 -31.37 -16.79 10.41
C ARG A 583 -30.30 -17.72 10.98
N HIS A 584 -29.37 -17.16 11.74
CA HIS A 584 -28.30 -17.89 12.41
C HIS A 584 -28.69 -18.29 13.85
N THR A 585 -29.38 -17.39 14.55
CA THR A 585 -29.98 -17.59 15.88
C THR A 585 -31.43 -17.09 15.87
N GLU A 586 -32.28 -17.56 16.79
CA GLU A 586 -33.70 -17.15 16.83
C GLU A 586 -33.88 -15.62 16.94
N ASP A 587 -32.92 -14.93 17.57
CA ASP A 587 -32.87 -13.48 17.76
C ASP A 587 -32.17 -12.69 16.64
N SER A 588 -31.58 -13.37 15.63
CA SER A 588 -30.91 -12.69 14.51
C SER A 588 -31.90 -12.26 13.42
N ALA A 589 -31.92 -10.97 13.09
CA ALA A 589 -32.67 -10.44 11.96
C ALA A 589 -31.81 -10.55 10.68
N SER A 590 -32.07 -11.57 9.87
CA SER A 590 -31.40 -11.79 8.58
C SER A 590 -32.41 -11.61 7.45
N ILE A 591 -32.50 -10.39 6.91
CA ILE A 591 -33.46 -10.04 5.85
C ILE A 591 -32.79 -10.19 4.49
N PRO A 592 -33.32 -11.02 3.56
CA PRO A 592 -32.80 -11.10 2.20
C PRO A 592 -33.18 -9.84 1.41
N ARG A 593 -32.23 -9.27 0.67
CA ARG A 593 -32.38 -8.03 -0.09
C ARG A 593 -32.27 -8.22 -1.59
N ASP A 594 -31.53 -9.23 -2.03
CA ASP A 594 -31.44 -9.57 -3.45
C ASP A 594 -31.13 -11.05 -3.64
N ILE A 595 -31.54 -11.62 -4.78
CA ILE A 595 -31.44 -13.05 -5.08
C ILE A 595 -31.03 -13.25 -6.53
N ALA A 596 -30.09 -14.17 -6.76
CA ALA A 596 -29.69 -14.59 -8.09
C ALA A 596 -29.51 -16.11 -8.18
N VAL A 597 -30.04 -16.72 -9.25
CA VAL A 597 -29.75 -18.12 -9.60
C VAL A 597 -28.90 -18.12 -10.86
N VAL A 598 -27.69 -18.66 -10.75
CA VAL A 598 -26.70 -18.63 -11.82
C VAL A 598 -25.91 -19.92 -11.91
N GLN A 599 -25.55 -20.32 -13.12
CA GLN A 599 -24.58 -21.39 -13.36
C GLN A 599 -23.16 -20.81 -13.27
N LEU A 600 -22.55 -20.82 -12.08
CA LEU A 600 -21.17 -20.32 -11.87
C LEU A 600 -20.11 -21.30 -12.40
N HIS A 601 -20.24 -22.57 -12.06
CA HIS A 601 -19.35 -23.62 -12.54
C HIS A 601 -19.77 -24.09 -13.94
N PRO A 602 -18.88 -24.68 -14.75
CA PRO A 602 -19.30 -25.44 -15.92
C PRO A 602 -20.33 -26.51 -15.52
N PRO A 603 -21.39 -26.75 -16.32
CA PRO A 603 -22.47 -27.69 -15.99
C PRO A 603 -22.00 -29.13 -15.70
N GLU A 604 -20.82 -29.49 -16.21
CA GLU A 604 -20.19 -30.81 -16.00
C GLU A 604 -19.62 -30.99 -14.58
N VAL A 605 -19.31 -29.89 -13.88
CA VAL A 605 -18.64 -29.90 -12.57
C VAL A 605 -19.65 -29.78 -11.42
N SER A 606 -20.58 -28.84 -11.53
CA SER A 606 -21.59 -28.58 -10.49
C SER A 606 -22.87 -28.03 -11.12
N GLY A 607 -24.00 -28.26 -10.46
CA GLY A 607 -25.28 -27.63 -10.81
C GLY A 607 -25.32 -26.13 -10.48
N PRO A 608 -26.44 -25.46 -10.79
CA PRO A 608 -26.64 -24.04 -10.54
C PRO A 608 -26.48 -23.64 -9.07
N THR A 609 -26.07 -22.40 -8.87
CA THR A 609 -25.82 -21.83 -7.55
C THR A 609 -26.87 -20.76 -7.28
N LEU A 610 -27.46 -20.81 -6.08
CA LEU A 610 -28.34 -19.80 -5.53
C LEU A 610 -27.53 -18.87 -4.62
N LEU A 611 -27.56 -17.58 -4.94
CA LEU A 611 -26.95 -16.50 -4.17
C LEU A 611 -28.04 -15.65 -3.53
N VAL A 612 -27.92 -15.37 -2.25
CA VAL A 612 -28.85 -14.55 -1.47
C VAL A 612 -28.07 -13.47 -0.73
N ALA A 613 -28.28 -12.22 -1.11
CA ALA A 613 -27.70 -11.07 -0.42
C ALA A 613 -28.56 -10.67 0.79
N LEU A 614 -27.95 -10.48 1.95
CA LEU A 614 -28.61 -10.06 3.18
C LEU A 614 -28.41 -8.56 3.45
N GLU A 615 -29.20 -8.02 4.39
CA GLU A 615 -29.14 -6.62 4.82
C GLU A 615 -27.80 -6.21 5.45
N ASP A 616 -27.07 -7.15 6.07
CA ASP A 616 -25.78 -6.89 6.74
C ASP A 616 -24.57 -6.93 5.79
N GLY A 617 -24.81 -6.99 4.47
CA GLY A 617 -23.76 -7.08 3.45
C GLY A 617 -23.13 -8.46 3.29
N SER A 618 -23.70 -9.50 3.90
CA SER A 618 -23.34 -10.89 3.64
C SER A 618 -24.09 -11.48 2.45
N VAL A 619 -23.43 -12.38 1.73
CA VAL A 619 -23.99 -13.17 0.64
C VAL A 619 -23.93 -14.64 1.03
N VAL A 620 -25.10 -15.25 1.14
CA VAL A 620 -25.26 -16.68 1.39
C VAL A 620 -25.35 -17.41 0.06
N THR A 621 -24.57 -18.46 -0.07
CA THR A 621 -24.41 -19.27 -1.28
C THR A 621 -24.89 -20.68 -1.00
N PHE A 622 -25.60 -21.22 -1.99
CA PHE A 622 -26.32 -22.48 -1.90
C PHE A 622 -26.17 -23.25 -3.21
N ASN A 623 -25.97 -24.56 -3.14
CA ASN A 623 -26.01 -25.43 -4.29
C ASN A 623 -27.44 -25.87 -4.55
N LEU A 624 -27.95 -25.60 -5.75
CA LEU A 624 -29.29 -25.97 -6.18
C LEU A 624 -29.23 -27.23 -7.05
N SER A 625 -29.97 -28.27 -6.64
CA SER A 625 -30.07 -29.49 -7.43
C SER A 625 -30.99 -29.29 -8.64
N PRO A 626 -30.57 -29.66 -9.87
CA PRO A 626 -31.35 -29.47 -11.07
C PRO A 626 -32.57 -30.41 -11.20
N THR A 627 -32.63 -31.48 -10.40
CA THR A 627 -33.69 -32.51 -10.52
C THR A 627 -34.84 -32.35 -9.54
N ASP A 628 -34.54 -31.99 -8.29
CA ASP A 628 -35.50 -31.91 -7.17
C ASP A 628 -35.55 -30.51 -6.54
N TYR A 629 -34.75 -29.56 -7.05
CA TYR A 629 -34.69 -28.18 -6.58
C TYR A 629 -34.39 -28.05 -5.08
N THR A 630 -33.74 -29.06 -4.49
CA THR A 630 -33.29 -28.99 -3.10
C THR A 630 -32.08 -28.09 -2.96
N ILE A 631 -32.05 -27.32 -1.88
CA ILE A 631 -30.91 -26.49 -1.52
C ILE A 631 -29.95 -27.28 -0.60
N SER A 632 -28.66 -27.16 -0.85
CA SER A 632 -27.59 -27.81 -0.08
C SER A 632 -26.34 -26.92 0.00
N ASN A 633 -25.38 -27.28 0.87
CA ASN A 633 -24.09 -26.58 1.00
C ASN A 633 -24.20 -25.06 1.23
N ARG A 634 -24.80 -24.67 2.36
CA ARG A 634 -24.85 -23.28 2.82
C ARG A 634 -23.44 -22.77 3.12
N LYS A 635 -23.05 -21.67 2.48
CA LYS A 635 -21.82 -20.91 2.78
C LYS A 635 -22.15 -19.42 2.88
N SER A 636 -21.65 -18.73 3.91
CA SER A 636 -21.86 -17.29 4.09
C SER A 636 -20.54 -16.52 3.96
N VAL A 637 -20.52 -15.45 3.16
CA VAL A 637 -19.35 -14.59 2.94
C VAL A 637 -19.78 -13.13 3.10
N THR A 638 -19.02 -12.32 3.84
CA THR A 638 -19.33 -10.88 4.00
C THR A 638 -18.53 -10.04 3.01
N LEU A 639 -19.24 -9.27 2.17
CA LEU A 639 -18.62 -8.43 1.13
C LEU A 639 -18.52 -6.95 1.57
N GLY A 640 -19.49 -6.47 2.34
CA GLY A 640 -19.58 -5.08 2.79
C GLY A 640 -20.40 -4.92 4.07
N SER A 641 -20.78 -3.68 4.39
CA SER A 641 -21.70 -3.37 5.50
C SER A 641 -23.11 -3.02 5.02
N SER A 642 -23.24 -2.54 3.78
CA SER A 642 -24.52 -2.31 3.10
C SER A 642 -25.01 -3.56 2.34
N PRO A 643 -26.32 -3.68 2.10
CA PRO A 643 -26.87 -4.82 1.37
C PRO A 643 -26.34 -4.90 -0.06
N ALA A 644 -25.94 -6.10 -0.47
CA ALA A 644 -25.46 -6.33 -1.83
C ALA A 644 -26.61 -6.38 -2.84
N ARG A 645 -26.41 -5.78 -4.02
CA ARG A 645 -27.20 -6.08 -5.21
C ARG A 645 -26.41 -6.98 -6.14
N LEU A 646 -27.05 -7.98 -6.72
CA LEU A 646 -26.44 -9.05 -7.50
C LEU A 646 -26.76 -8.87 -8.98
N HIS A 647 -25.77 -8.40 -9.75
CA HIS A 647 -25.90 -8.18 -11.18
C HIS A 647 -25.31 -9.35 -11.96
N ILE A 648 -26.12 -10.03 -12.76
CA ILE A 648 -25.69 -11.22 -13.52
C ILE A 648 -25.00 -10.79 -14.81
N ILE A 649 -23.78 -11.29 -15.04
CA ILE A 649 -22.96 -11.07 -16.24
C ILE A 649 -22.81 -12.42 -16.97
N PRO A 650 -23.61 -12.69 -18.00
CA PRO A 650 -23.54 -13.95 -18.74
C PRO A 650 -22.27 -14.05 -19.58
N GLN A 651 -21.68 -15.24 -19.65
CA GLN A 651 -20.56 -15.53 -20.55
C GLN A 651 -21.00 -16.34 -21.77
N SER A 652 -20.14 -16.41 -22.79
CA SER A 652 -20.39 -17.15 -24.03
C SER A 652 -20.32 -18.67 -23.88
N ASP A 653 -19.70 -19.17 -22.81
CA ASP A 653 -19.53 -20.60 -22.50
C ASP A 653 -20.72 -21.22 -21.75
N GLY A 654 -21.75 -20.41 -21.44
CA GLY A 654 -22.93 -20.82 -20.69
C GLY A 654 -22.78 -20.67 -19.17
N THR A 655 -21.61 -20.24 -18.67
CA THR A 655 -21.44 -19.82 -17.28
C THR A 655 -21.84 -18.36 -17.09
N CYS A 656 -22.02 -17.94 -15.84
CA CYS A 656 -22.29 -16.54 -15.49
C CYS A 656 -21.37 -16.09 -14.36
N ASN A 657 -20.85 -14.88 -14.48
CA ASN A 657 -20.28 -14.16 -13.34
C ASN A 657 -21.37 -13.32 -12.68
N VAL A 658 -21.20 -13.01 -11.40
CA VAL A 658 -22.12 -12.12 -10.67
C VAL A 658 -21.34 -10.97 -10.08
N PHE A 659 -21.72 -9.76 -10.45
CA PHE A 659 -21.15 -8.54 -9.90
C PHE A 659 -22.00 -8.10 -8.71
N ALA A 660 -21.43 -8.14 -7.51
CA ALA A 660 -22.08 -7.75 -6.27
C ALA A 660 -21.70 -6.31 -5.91
N THR A 661 -22.65 -5.37 -6.00
CA THR A 661 -22.44 -3.96 -5.61
C THR A 661 -22.82 -3.77 -4.15
N THR A 662 -21.85 -3.33 -3.33
CA THR A 662 -21.96 -2.93 -1.91
C THR A 662 -21.04 -1.72 -1.68
N ASP A 663 -20.74 -1.36 -0.42
CA ASP A 663 -19.63 -0.43 -0.08
C ASP A 663 -18.28 -0.84 -0.68
N HIS A 664 -18.14 -2.13 -1.02
CA HIS A 664 -17.01 -2.72 -1.72
C HIS A 664 -17.50 -3.68 -2.80
N ALA A 665 -17.57 -3.20 -4.04
CA ALA A 665 -17.98 -4.03 -5.16
C ALA A 665 -17.08 -5.26 -5.34
N SER A 666 -17.69 -6.43 -5.55
CA SER A 666 -17.01 -7.72 -5.68
C SER A 666 -17.56 -8.51 -6.87
N LEU A 667 -16.67 -9.14 -7.63
CA LEU A 667 -17.00 -10.08 -8.69
C LEU A 667 -16.98 -11.52 -8.14
N ILE A 668 -18.08 -12.23 -8.30
CA ILE A 668 -18.27 -13.62 -7.94
C ILE A 668 -18.21 -14.46 -9.22
N TYR A 669 -17.25 -15.37 -9.29
CA TYR A 669 -17.04 -16.23 -10.46
C TYR A 669 -16.48 -17.59 -10.04
N SER A 670 -16.49 -18.55 -10.96
CA SER A 670 -15.81 -19.82 -10.75
C SER A 670 -14.37 -19.80 -11.28
N ALA A 671 -13.43 -20.24 -10.46
CA ALA A 671 -12.08 -20.59 -10.88
C ALA A 671 -11.64 -21.89 -10.19
N GLU A 672 -10.96 -22.77 -10.91
CA GLU A 672 -10.39 -24.04 -10.38
C GLU A 672 -11.41 -24.92 -9.64
N GLY A 673 -12.67 -24.92 -10.08
CA GLY A 673 -13.75 -25.70 -9.44
C GLY A 673 -14.19 -25.14 -8.08
N ARG A 674 -13.83 -23.90 -7.74
CA ARG A 674 -14.30 -23.18 -6.54
C ARG A 674 -15.00 -21.88 -6.92
N ILE A 675 -15.89 -21.42 -6.04
CA ILE A 675 -16.50 -20.08 -6.13
C ILE A 675 -15.56 -19.09 -5.45
N VAL A 676 -15.13 -18.08 -6.21
CA VAL A 676 -14.21 -17.03 -5.78
C VAL A 676 -14.98 -15.72 -5.69
N TYR A 677 -14.72 -14.94 -4.64
CA TYR A 677 -15.26 -13.60 -4.43
C TYR A 677 -14.10 -12.61 -4.52
N SER A 678 -13.87 -12.01 -5.69
CA SER A 678 -12.78 -11.05 -5.86
C SER A 678 -13.28 -9.63 -5.74
N ALA A 679 -12.67 -8.80 -4.90
CA ALA A 679 -12.98 -7.37 -4.90
C ALA A 679 -12.68 -6.74 -6.27
N THR A 680 -13.33 -5.63 -6.59
CA THR A 680 -13.12 -4.90 -7.86
C THR A 680 -12.59 -3.50 -7.62
N ALA A 681 -12.15 -2.81 -8.67
CA ALA A 681 -11.70 -1.41 -8.59
C ALA A 681 -12.83 -0.42 -8.25
N ALA A 682 -14.09 -0.73 -8.61
CA ALA A 682 -15.23 0.18 -8.54
C ALA A 682 -15.98 0.08 -7.20
N ASP A 683 -15.35 0.49 -6.09
CA ASP A 683 -15.94 0.50 -4.74
C ASP A 683 -17.24 1.32 -4.64
N ASP A 684 -17.50 2.23 -5.57
CA ASP A 684 -18.66 3.15 -5.64
C ASP A 684 -19.73 2.74 -6.68
N ALA A 685 -19.60 1.54 -7.26
CA ALA A 685 -20.59 1.05 -8.21
C ALA A 685 -21.93 0.75 -7.52
N THR A 686 -23.02 1.30 -8.07
CA THR A 686 -24.40 1.11 -7.58
C THR A 686 -25.15 0.07 -8.40
N CYS A 687 -24.99 0.11 -9.72
CA CYS A 687 -25.65 -0.77 -10.67
C CYS A 687 -24.68 -1.21 -11.76
N VAL A 688 -24.79 -2.44 -12.22
CA VAL A 688 -23.97 -2.97 -13.32
C VAL A 688 -24.85 -3.72 -14.30
N THR A 689 -24.62 -3.54 -15.59
CA THR A 689 -25.33 -4.28 -16.64
C THR A 689 -24.35 -4.74 -17.72
N PRO A 690 -24.49 -5.98 -18.26
CA PRO A 690 -23.66 -6.43 -19.38
C PRO A 690 -23.99 -5.61 -20.64
N PHE A 691 -22.96 -5.13 -21.34
CA PHE A 691 -23.11 -4.27 -22.51
C PHE A 691 -22.18 -4.73 -23.64
N ASP A 692 -22.58 -5.83 -24.29
CA ASP A 692 -21.86 -6.40 -25.44
C ASP A 692 -22.32 -5.74 -26.74
N SER A 693 -21.69 -4.61 -27.07
CA SER A 693 -21.97 -3.82 -28.28
C SER A 693 -20.93 -4.06 -29.36
N GLU A 694 -21.22 -3.64 -30.61
CA GLU A 694 -20.27 -3.80 -31.71
C GLU A 694 -18.99 -2.97 -31.52
N ALA A 695 -19.12 -1.74 -31.02
CA ALA A 695 -17.99 -0.86 -30.72
C ALA A 695 -17.24 -1.29 -29.45
N PHE A 696 -17.95 -1.86 -28.48
CA PHE A 696 -17.43 -2.25 -27.17
C PHE A 696 -17.79 -3.72 -26.85
N PRO A 697 -17.06 -4.69 -27.43
CA PRO A 697 -17.37 -6.11 -27.28
C PRO A 697 -16.97 -6.64 -25.91
N GLY A 698 -17.89 -7.34 -25.24
CA GLY A 698 -17.66 -7.93 -23.92
C GLY A 698 -17.52 -6.92 -22.77
N SER A 699 -17.94 -5.67 -22.98
CA SER A 699 -17.89 -4.61 -21.97
C SER A 699 -19.09 -4.68 -21.01
N ILE A 700 -18.98 -4.00 -19.89
CA ILE A 700 -20.02 -3.79 -18.90
C ILE A 700 -20.23 -2.28 -18.73
N VAL A 701 -21.46 -1.89 -18.41
CA VAL A 701 -21.74 -0.51 -17.98
C VAL A 701 -22.00 -0.54 -16.49
N LEU A 702 -21.30 0.30 -15.75
CA LEU A 702 -21.53 0.53 -14.33
C LEU A 702 -21.98 1.96 -14.08
N SER A 703 -22.89 2.15 -13.14
CA SER A 703 -23.24 3.48 -12.61
C SER A 703 -22.59 3.66 -11.26
N THR A 704 -22.13 4.89 -11.00
CA THR A 704 -21.83 5.41 -9.67
C THR A 704 -22.86 6.48 -9.31
N ASP A 705 -22.75 7.09 -8.13
CA ASP A 705 -23.57 8.25 -7.77
C ASP A 705 -23.27 9.48 -8.64
N LYS A 706 -22.06 9.54 -9.23
CA LYS A 706 -21.52 10.73 -9.91
C LYS A 706 -21.47 10.62 -11.43
N ASP A 707 -21.33 9.41 -11.96
CA ASP A 707 -21.05 9.17 -13.37
C ASP A 707 -21.52 7.77 -13.78
N ILE A 708 -21.65 7.55 -15.09
CA ILE A 708 -21.78 6.22 -15.70
C ILE A 708 -20.48 5.91 -16.44
N ARG A 709 -19.95 4.71 -16.24
CA ARG A 709 -18.70 4.26 -16.84
C ARG A 709 -18.93 3.03 -17.70
N LEU A 710 -18.32 3.03 -18.88
CA LEU A 710 -18.20 1.88 -19.74
C LEU A 710 -16.85 1.22 -19.44
N CYS A 711 -16.88 -0.02 -18.96
CA CYS A 711 -15.70 -0.71 -18.44
C CYS A 711 -15.58 -2.10 -19.05
N ARG A 712 -14.35 -2.59 -19.15
CA ARG A 712 -14.05 -3.99 -19.44
C ARG A 712 -13.52 -4.68 -18.19
N VAL A 713 -14.03 -5.88 -17.92
CA VAL A 713 -13.55 -6.70 -16.80
C VAL A 713 -12.24 -7.36 -17.21
N ASP A 714 -11.16 -7.02 -16.51
CA ASP A 714 -9.87 -7.65 -16.72
C ASP A 714 -9.88 -9.11 -16.22
N LYS A 715 -9.11 -9.97 -16.87
CA LYS A 715 -8.91 -11.36 -16.43
C LYS A 715 -7.80 -11.46 -15.40
N GLU A 716 -6.88 -10.50 -15.37
CA GLU A 716 -5.79 -10.47 -14.40
C GLU A 716 -6.24 -9.87 -13.06
N ARG A 717 -5.69 -10.42 -11.97
CA ARG A 717 -5.88 -9.85 -10.64
C ARG A 717 -4.83 -8.77 -10.42
N LEU A 718 -5.28 -7.59 -10.03
CA LEU A 718 -4.45 -6.45 -9.68
C LEU A 718 -4.52 -6.20 -8.18
N THR A 719 -3.44 -5.65 -7.62
CA THR A 719 -3.41 -5.21 -6.23
C THR A 719 -4.12 -3.87 -6.10
N HIS A 720 -5.21 -3.84 -5.34
CA HIS A 720 -5.94 -2.62 -5.01
C HIS A 720 -5.51 -2.10 -3.66
N VAL A 721 -5.07 -0.83 -3.61
CA VAL A 721 -4.65 -0.15 -2.40
C VAL A 721 -5.65 0.95 -2.05
N LYS A 722 -6.38 0.78 -0.96
CA LYS A 722 -7.25 1.81 -0.39
C LYS A 722 -6.54 2.52 0.74
N SER A 723 -6.42 3.84 0.64
CA SER A 723 -5.81 4.68 1.67
C SER A 723 -6.86 5.32 2.57
N LEU A 724 -6.63 5.26 3.88
CA LEU A 724 -7.34 6.06 4.87
C LEU A 724 -6.34 6.93 5.63
N ALA A 725 -6.48 8.25 5.49
CA ALA A 725 -5.65 9.20 6.23
C ALA A 725 -5.99 9.17 7.73
N VAL A 726 -5.00 8.82 8.56
CA VAL A 726 -5.11 8.86 10.03
C VAL A 726 -4.53 10.16 10.58
N LYS A 727 -3.56 10.75 9.86
CA LYS A 727 -2.78 11.95 10.27
C LYS A 727 -1.98 11.76 11.54
N GLU A 728 -1.64 10.51 11.85
CA GLU A 728 -0.79 10.08 12.96
C GLU A 728 0.00 8.86 12.50
N THR A 729 1.21 8.66 13.03
CA THR A 729 1.99 7.45 12.77
C THR A 729 1.28 6.25 13.39
N VAL A 730 0.79 5.32 12.57
CA VAL A 730 0.27 4.04 13.05
C VAL A 730 1.44 3.08 13.25
N ARG A 731 1.97 3.03 14.47
CA ARG A 731 3.18 2.25 14.79
C ARG A 731 2.92 0.76 14.92
N ARG A 732 1.73 0.36 15.40
CA ARG A 732 1.36 -1.04 15.64
C ARG A 732 -0.09 -1.31 15.28
N VAL A 733 -0.35 -2.47 14.69
CA VAL A 733 -1.68 -2.91 14.23
C VAL A 733 -1.96 -4.31 14.76
N ALA A 734 -3.09 -4.48 15.46
CA ALA A 734 -3.60 -5.77 15.88
C ALA A 734 -5.06 -5.94 15.45
N TYR A 735 -5.38 -7.11 14.89
CA TYR A 735 -6.73 -7.44 14.45
C TYR A 735 -7.40 -8.41 15.42
N SER A 736 -8.68 -8.19 15.73
CA SER A 736 -9.51 -9.12 16.50
C SER A 736 -10.75 -9.49 15.69
N ALA A 737 -10.81 -10.72 15.20
CA ALA A 737 -11.96 -11.24 14.46
C ALA A 737 -13.23 -11.30 15.33
N GLY A 738 -13.08 -11.71 16.60
CA GLY A 738 -14.20 -11.77 17.56
C GLY A 738 -14.81 -10.39 17.84
N LEU A 739 -13.98 -9.34 17.87
CA LEU A 739 -14.44 -7.97 18.02
C LEU A 739 -14.73 -7.27 16.68
N ARG A 740 -14.45 -7.87 15.52
CA ARG A 740 -14.60 -7.22 14.20
C ARG A 740 -13.96 -5.83 14.14
N ALA A 741 -12.76 -5.70 14.71
CA ALA A 741 -12.11 -4.41 14.89
C ALA A 741 -10.59 -4.52 14.95
N PHE A 742 -9.92 -3.43 14.57
CA PHE A 742 -8.49 -3.22 14.71
C PHE A 742 -8.17 -2.38 15.94
N GLY A 743 -7.16 -2.80 16.70
CA GLY A 743 -6.51 -2.00 17.73
C GLY A 743 -5.22 -1.40 17.19
N LEU A 744 -5.14 -0.06 17.20
CA LEU A 744 -4.02 0.70 16.64
C LEU A 744 -3.24 1.41 17.75
N GLY A 745 -1.92 1.27 17.72
CA GLY A 745 -1.01 2.10 18.50
C GLY A 745 -0.54 3.29 17.67
N CYS A 746 -1.01 4.49 18.01
CA CYS A 746 -0.75 5.71 17.25
C CYS A 746 0.20 6.67 17.98
N ILE A 747 1.04 7.37 17.21
CA ILE A 747 1.91 8.46 17.67
C ILE A 747 1.60 9.69 16.83
N LYS A 748 1.20 10.76 17.49
CA LYS A 748 0.91 12.05 16.87
C LYS A 748 1.96 13.05 17.28
N LYS A 749 2.54 13.74 16.31
CA LYS A 749 3.50 14.84 16.48
C LYS A 749 2.89 16.10 15.92
N GLU A 750 2.71 17.13 16.74
CA GLU A 750 2.13 18.40 16.35
C GLU A 750 2.93 19.58 16.91
N LEU A 751 2.90 20.71 16.20
CA LEU A 751 3.43 21.98 16.68
C LEU A 751 2.29 22.78 17.32
N ILE A 752 2.33 22.95 18.64
CA ILE A 752 1.39 23.79 19.40
C ILE A 752 2.18 24.99 19.94
N ASN A 753 1.82 26.21 19.54
CA ASN A 753 2.57 27.43 19.91
C ASN A 753 4.07 27.37 19.58
N ASN A 754 4.44 26.74 18.46
CA ASN A 754 5.82 26.48 18.03
C ASN A 754 6.62 25.54 18.96
N GLU A 755 5.95 24.79 19.85
CA GLU A 755 6.56 23.70 20.62
C GLU A 755 6.11 22.35 20.07
N GLU A 756 7.04 21.40 19.99
CA GLU A 756 6.76 20.04 19.56
C GLU A 756 6.05 19.27 20.69
N VAL A 757 4.81 18.87 20.45
CA VAL A 757 4.01 18.07 21.36
C VAL A 757 3.77 16.70 20.73
N ILE A 758 4.28 15.66 21.41
CA ILE A 758 4.07 14.27 21.01
C ILE A 758 2.99 13.66 21.91
N THR A 759 1.95 13.10 21.31
CA THR A 759 0.89 12.39 22.01
C THR A 759 0.77 10.96 21.48
N CYS A 760 0.62 10.00 22.38
CA CYS A 760 0.46 8.59 22.02
C CYS A 760 -0.88 8.07 22.53
N ALA A 761 -1.55 7.26 21.71
CA ALA A 761 -2.87 6.73 22.03
C ALA A 761 -3.09 5.33 21.45
N PHE A 762 -3.98 4.57 22.09
CA PHE A 762 -4.60 3.38 21.52
C PHE A 762 -5.95 3.77 20.91
N ARG A 763 -6.16 3.42 19.63
CA ARG A 763 -7.42 3.68 18.91
C ARG A 763 -8.04 2.35 18.47
N LEU A 764 -9.36 2.22 18.68
CA LEU A 764 -10.14 1.13 18.13
C LEU A 764 -10.74 1.59 16.80
N VAL A 765 -10.69 0.73 15.79
CA VAL A 765 -11.11 1.05 14.42
C VAL A 765 -11.92 -0.11 13.84
N ASP A 766 -12.98 0.20 13.10
CA ASP A 766 -13.84 -0.76 12.42
C ASP A 766 -13.08 -1.56 11.34
N GLU A 767 -13.48 -2.80 11.08
CA GLU A 767 -12.79 -3.66 10.13
C GLU A 767 -13.08 -3.38 8.64
N ILE A 768 -14.26 -2.80 8.33
CA ILE A 768 -14.72 -2.60 6.94
C ILE A 768 -14.39 -1.19 6.47
N VAL A 769 -14.89 -0.19 7.21
CA VAL A 769 -14.79 1.22 6.84
C VAL A 769 -13.53 1.87 7.40
N PHE A 770 -12.85 1.19 8.32
CA PHE A 770 -11.71 1.73 9.08
C PHE A 770 -12.04 3.04 9.82
N ARG A 771 -13.32 3.23 10.17
CA ARG A 771 -13.75 4.36 10.98
C ARG A 771 -13.38 4.12 12.44
N GLN A 772 -12.92 5.16 13.12
CA GLN A 772 -12.65 5.08 14.55
C GLN A 772 -13.92 4.71 15.34
N LEU A 773 -13.79 3.68 16.16
CA LEU A 773 -14.79 3.22 17.11
C LEU A 773 -14.47 3.78 18.50
N GLY A 774 -15.48 4.41 19.11
CA GLY A 774 -15.36 4.99 20.44
C GLY A 774 -14.31 6.10 20.59
N LYS A 775 -14.00 6.43 21.84
CA LYS A 775 -13.00 7.46 22.19
C LYS A 775 -11.59 6.85 22.22
N PRO A 776 -10.56 7.59 21.76
CA PRO A 776 -9.17 7.15 21.89
C PRO A 776 -8.77 7.01 23.36
N PHE A 777 -8.00 5.97 23.66
CA PHE A 777 -7.38 5.79 24.96
C PHE A 777 -5.99 6.42 24.93
N TYR A 778 -5.84 7.61 25.50
CA TYR A 778 -4.55 8.31 25.59
C TYR A 778 -3.69 7.73 26.71
N PHE A 779 -2.39 7.59 26.45
CA PHE A 779 -1.44 7.19 27.48
C PHE A 779 -1.12 8.37 28.41
N ASP A 780 -0.70 8.07 29.63
CA ASP A 780 -0.74 9.03 30.74
C ASP A 780 0.54 9.90 30.71
N ALA A 781 0.38 11.18 30.35
CA ALA A 781 1.48 12.10 30.02
C ALA A 781 1.89 13.02 31.20
N LEU A 782 1.50 12.70 32.43
CA LEU A 782 1.58 13.63 33.57
C LEU A 782 3.00 14.08 33.97
N ALA A 783 4.08 13.46 33.48
CA ALA A 783 5.46 13.89 33.76
C ALA A 783 6.51 13.56 32.67
N SER A 784 6.28 12.59 31.80
CA SER A 784 7.24 12.10 30.79
C SER A 784 6.51 11.53 29.57
N LEU A 785 7.19 11.51 28.42
CA LEU A 785 6.61 11.03 27.16
C LEU A 785 6.50 9.50 27.17
N GLU A 786 5.27 8.98 27.24
CA GLU A 786 5.02 7.55 27.13
C GLU A 786 4.71 7.15 25.67
N MET A 787 5.57 6.31 25.11
CA MET A 787 5.50 5.83 23.73
C MET A 787 4.90 4.42 23.67
N VAL A 788 4.09 4.17 22.64
CA VAL A 788 3.62 2.82 22.30
C VAL A 788 4.71 2.05 21.57
N GLU A 789 4.98 0.84 22.03
CA GLU A 789 6.05 -0.01 21.50
C GLU A 789 5.51 -1.27 20.83
N CYS A 790 4.48 -1.90 21.40
CA CYS A 790 3.82 -3.09 20.86
C CYS A 790 2.33 -3.13 21.19
N VAL A 791 1.55 -3.72 20.28
CA VAL A 791 0.13 -4.01 20.46
C VAL A 791 -0.12 -5.41 19.92
N ILE A 792 -0.74 -6.28 20.73
CA ILE A 792 -1.17 -7.61 20.32
C ILE A 792 -2.63 -7.85 20.73
N HIS A 793 -3.26 -8.81 20.06
CA HIS A 793 -4.55 -9.35 20.44
C HIS A 793 -4.34 -10.77 21.00
N ALA A 794 -5.06 -11.11 22.07
CA ALA A 794 -5.09 -12.46 22.62
C ALA A 794 -6.45 -12.75 23.26
N GLU A 795 -6.86 -14.01 23.21
CA GLU A 795 -8.00 -14.50 23.99
C GLU A 795 -7.51 -14.91 25.38
N LEU A 796 -7.95 -14.18 26.40
CA LEU A 796 -7.55 -14.39 27.79
C LEU A 796 -8.76 -14.78 28.64
N PRO A 797 -8.57 -15.59 29.69
CA PRO A 797 -9.66 -15.98 30.58
C PRO A 797 -10.19 -14.76 31.34
N ASP A 798 -11.51 -14.55 31.26
CA ASP A 798 -12.24 -13.56 32.04
C ASP A 798 -12.46 -14.02 33.50
N SER A 799 -13.14 -13.20 34.31
CA SER A 799 -13.45 -13.55 35.71
C SER A 799 -14.31 -14.82 35.89
N ALA A 800 -15.01 -15.27 34.84
CA ALA A 800 -15.80 -16.50 34.83
C ALA A 800 -15.01 -17.69 34.25
N GLY A 801 -13.78 -17.47 33.78
CA GLY A 801 -12.93 -18.47 33.13
C GLY A 801 -13.23 -18.67 31.65
N ASN A 802 -14.11 -17.87 31.04
CA ASN A 802 -14.35 -17.90 29.61
C ASN A 802 -13.28 -17.13 28.87
N LEU A 803 -12.91 -17.60 27.68
CA LEU A 803 -11.97 -16.86 26.83
C LEU A 803 -12.65 -15.63 26.25
N ALA A 804 -12.06 -14.46 26.53
CA ALA A 804 -12.54 -13.19 26.03
C ALA A 804 -11.42 -12.47 25.26
N PRO A 805 -11.75 -11.79 24.14
CA PRO A 805 -10.76 -11.05 23.38
C PRO A 805 -10.26 -9.84 24.19
N ARG A 806 -8.94 -9.69 24.25
CA ARG A 806 -8.25 -8.59 24.94
C ARG A 806 -7.16 -8.01 24.05
N PHE A 807 -7.00 -6.68 24.11
CA PHE A 807 -5.85 -6.01 23.54
C PHE A 807 -4.79 -5.81 24.61
N ILE A 808 -3.54 -6.16 24.31
CA ILE A 808 -2.41 -6.01 25.24
C ILE A 808 -1.43 -5.02 24.61
N VAL A 809 -1.10 -3.96 25.34
CA VAL A 809 -0.24 -2.87 24.88
C VAL A 809 1.00 -2.79 25.75
N GLY A 810 2.17 -2.79 25.12
CA GLY A 810 3.44 -2.52 25.78
C GLY A 810 3.90 -1.09 25.47
N THR A 811 4.30 -0.38 26.52
CA THR A 811 4.77 1.01 26.42
C THR A 811 6.20 1.17 26.94
N SER A 812 6.81 2.30 26.58
CA SER A 812 8.07 2.78 27.15
C SER A 812 7.94 4.24 27.54
N VAL A 813 8.57 4.62 28.64
CA VAL A 813 8.63 6.02 29.08
C VAL A 813 9.98 6.59 28.68
N VAL A 814 9.95 7.68 27.90
CA VAL A 814 11.14 8.43 27.50
C VAL A 814 11.44 9.46 28.59
N THR A 815 12.59 9.30 29.23
CA THR A 815 13.14 10.21 30.26
C THR A 815 14.55 10.58 29.89
N ASP A 816 14.96 11.82 30.11
CA ASP A 816 16.36 12.21 29.97
C ASP A 816 17.21 11.43 30.98
N ASP A 817 18.32 10.85 30.52
CA ASP A 817 19.19 9.97 31.30
C ASP A 817 19.73 10.64 32.58
N ASP A 818 19.76 11.99 32.62
CA ASP A 818 20.22 12.79 33.76
C ASP A 818 19.19 12.96 34.89
N CYS A 819 17.92 12.56 34.68
CA CYS A 819 16.81 12.79 35.60
C CYS A 819 16.24 11.52 36.26
N VAL A 820 16.92 10.37 36.15
CA VAL A 820 16.34 9.07 36.54
C VAL A 820 16.51 8.79 38.04
N GLU A 821 15.40 8.77 38.80
CA GLU A 821 15.40 8.30 40.20
C GLU A 821 15.38 6.76 40.28
N GLU A 822 16.00 6.19 41.33
CA GLU A 822 15.92 4.75 41.60
C GLU A 822 14.50 4.32 41.97
N GLY A 823 13.76 3.75 41.00
CA GLY A 823 12.40 3.24 41.21
C GLY A 823 11.41 3.62 40.11
N ASP A 824 11.81 4.48 39.18
CA ASP A 824 10.92 4.99 38.14
C ASP A 824 10.45 3.92 37.16
N THR A 825 9.20 4.11 36.73
CA THR A 825 8.55 3.26 35.74
C THR A 825 9.10 3.61 34.36
N ARG A 826 9.84 2.70 33.74
CA ARG A 826 10.41 2.89 32.40
C ARG A 826 9.53 2.34 31.27
N GLY A 827 8.41 1.72 31.62
CA GLY A 827 7.42 1.18 30.69
C GLY A 827 6.26 0.50 31.42
N ARG A 828 5.18 0.18 30.71
CA ARG A 828 4.01 -0.50 31.26
C ARG A 828 3.49 -1.59 30.33
N ILE A 829 2.78 -2.57 30.90
CA ILE A 829 1.90 -3.48 30.15
C ILE A 829 0.46 -3.10 30.51
N LEU A 830 -0.32 -2.74 29.51
CA LEU A 830 -1.74 -2.43 29.64
C LEU A 830 -2.54 -3.59 29.05
N VAL A 831 -3.58 -4.04 29.76
CA VAL A 831 -4.58 -4.96 29.22
C VAL A 831 -5.88 -4.20 29.09
N LEU A 832 -6.42 -4.15 27.88
CA LEU A 832 -7.57 -3.36 27.50
C LEU A 832 -8.73 -4.27 27.07
N GLY A 833 -9.92 -3.98 27.58
CA GLY A 833 -11.18 -4.58 27.17
C GLY A 833 -11.96 -3.64 26.25
N VAL A 834 -12.92 -4.21 25.50
CA VAL A 834 -13.86 -3.45 24.67
C VAL A 834 -15.26 -3.78 25.15
N ASP A 835 -16.06 -2.76 25.46
CA ASP A 835 -17.45 -2.92 25.89
C ASP A 835 -18.42 -3.05 24.70
N GLU A 836 -19.71 -3.29 25.00
CA GLU A 836 -20.77 -3.41 23.99
C GLU A 836 -20.95 -2.12 23.16
N ASN A 837 -20.60 -0.96 23.72
CA ASN A 837 -20.64 0.34 23.04
C ASN A 837 -19.38 0.64 22.23
N ARG A 838 -18.53 -0.36 22.00
CA ARG A 838 -17.23 -0.24 21.31
C ARG A 838 -16.28 0.76 21.97
N GLN A 839 -16.40 0.98 23.28
CA GLN A 839 -15.46 1.80 24.05
C GLN A 839 -14.36 0.94 24.65
N VAL A 840 -13.14 1.45 24.58
CA VAL A 840 -11.98 0.82 25.19
C VAL A 840 -11.90 1.21 26.66
N TYR A 841 -11.72 0.24 27.53
CA TYR A 841 -11.48 0.46 28.96
C TYR A 841 -10.26 -0.33 29.45
N GLN A 842 -9.57 0.21 30.45
CA GLN A 842 -8.38 -0.42 31.02
C GLN A 842 -8.76 -1.43 32.10
N ILE A 843 -8.26 -2.65 31.99
CA ILE A 843 -8.43 -3.73 33.00
C ILE A 843 -7.19 -3.82 33.90
N THR A 844 -5.99 -3.73 33.32
CA THR A 844 -4.72 -3.77 34.07
C THR A 844 -3.74 -2.73 33.56
N SER A 845 -2.99 -2.14 34.50
CA SER A 845 -1.78 -1.37 34.23
C SER A 845 -0.62 -1.89 35.11
N HIS A 846 0.27 -2.67 34.51
CA HIS A 846 1.42 -3.25 35.20
C HIS A 846 2.69 -2.45 34.92
N LYS A 847 3.26 -1.83 35.95
CA LYS A 847 4.46 -0.99 35.86
C LYS A 847 5.72 -1.84 35.75
N LEU A 848 6.62 -1.47 34.83
CA LEU A 848 7.87 -2.17 34.55
C LEU A 848 9.09 -1.27 34.80
N LYS A 849 10.22 -1.92 35.12
CA LYS A 849 11.53 -1.26 35.28
C LYS A 849 12.29 -1.06 33.96
N GLY A 850 11.68 -1.44 32.83
CA GLY A 850 12.25 -1.31 31.49
C GLY A 850 11.14 -1.16 30.45
N ALA A 851 11.52 -0.73 29.25
CA ALA A 851 10.61 -0.62 28.11
C ALA A 851 10.09 -2.00 27.69
N CYS A 852 8.79 -2.10 27.40
CA CYS A 852 8.17 -3.31 26.87
C CYS A 852 8.10 -3.24 25.34
N ARG A 853 9.09 -3.82 24.64
CA ARG A 853 9.25 -3.64 23.19
C ARG A 853 8.43 -4.58 22.32
N CYS A 854 8.33 -5.84 22.76
CA CYS A 854 7.61 -6.87 22.05
C CYS A 854 6.79 -7.72 23.02
N LEU A 855 5.65 -8.21 22.54
CA LEU A 855 4.70 -9.01 23.29
C LEU A 855 4.30 -10.22 22.46
N GLY A 856 3.99 -11.34 23.13
CA GLY A 856 3.42 -12.53 22.53
C GLY A 856 2.45 -13.21 23.49
N SER A 857 1.57 -14.04 22.97
CA SER A 857 0.61 -14.82 23.75
C SER A 857 1.00 -16.31 23.76
N LEU A 858 0.82 -16.94 24.91
CA LEU A 858 1.06 -18.36 25.13
C LEU A 858 -0.08 -18.91 25.99
N GLY A 859 -1.23 -19.19 25.37
CA GLY A 859 -2.45 -19.55 26.11
C GLY A 859 -2.83 -18.46 27.13
N GLU A 860 -2.93 -18.83 28.42
CA GLU A 860 -3.21 -17.88 29.53
C GLU A 860 -2.01 -16.99 29.93
N TYR A 861 -0.84 -17.20 29.30
CA TYR A 861 0.39 -16.49 29.61
C TYR A 861 0.70 -15.39 28.58
N ILE A 862 1.28 -14.31 29.07
CA ILE A 862 1.76 -13.18 28.26
C ILE A 862 3.29 -13.20 28.30
N VAL A 863 3.92 -13.31 27.14
CA VAL A 863 5.37 -13.20 26.98
C VAL A 863 5.71 -11.74 26.70
N ALA A 864 6.57 -11.14 27.51
CA ALA A 864 6.99 -9.74 27.37
C ALA A 864 8.51 -9.64 27.19
N GLY A 865 8.94 -9.09 26.06
CA GLY A 865 10.31 -8.68 25.81
C GLY A 865 10.59 -7.30 26.41
N LEU A 866 11.27 -7.29 27.55
CA LEU A 866 11.75 -6.08 28.20
C LEU A 866 13.17 -5.74 27.74
N SER A 867 13.70 -4.58 28.12
CA SER A 867 15.03 -4.11 27.67
C SER A 867 16.17 -5.14 27.72
N LYS A 868 16.27 -6.04 28.71
CA LYS A 868 17.34 -7.08 28.76
C LYS A 868 16.82 -8.49 29.08
N THR A 869 15.51 -8.64 29.20
CA THR A 869 14.92 -9.87 29.72
C THR A 869 13.61 -10.16 29.03
N VAL A 870 13.39 -11.42 28.69
CA VAL A 870 12.08 -11.95 28.30
C VAL A 870 11.40 -12.51 29.54
N VAL A 871 10.20 -12.05 29.85
CA VAL A 871 9.46 -12.41 31.06
C VAL A 871 8.12 -13.02 30.68
N ILE A 872 7.75 -14.11 31.33
CA ILE A 872 6.42 -14.70 31.21
C ILE A 872 5.58 -14.25 32.40
N TYR A 873 4.43 -13.65 32.09
CA TYR A 873 3.41 -13.26 33.04
C TYR A 873 2.21 -14.20 32.91
N ARG A 874 1.63 -14.61 34.03
CA ARG A 874 0.31 -15.22 34.07
C ARG A 874 -0.73 -14.13 34.23
N TYR A 875 -1.74 -14.15 33.37
CA TYR A 875 -2.89 -13.26 33.48
C TYR A 875 -3.92 -13.85 34.44
N VAL A 876 -4.36 -13.07 35.43
CA VAL A 876 -5.43 -13.47 36.35
C VAL A 876 -6.43 -12.32 36.45
N GLU A 877 -7.64 -12.52 35.92
CA GLU A 877 -8.73 -11.56 36.01
C GLU A 877 -9.55 -11.81 37.28
N GLU A 878 -9.52 -10.86 38.22
CA GLU A 878 -10.23 -10.97 39.50
C GLU A 878 -11.67 -10.47 39.37
N THR A 879 -11.87 -9.40 38.58
CA THR A 879 -13.18 -8.85 38.23
C THR A 879 -13.18 -8.41 36.76
N THR A 880 -14.36 -8.11 36.20
CA THR A 880 -14.52 -7.64 34.81
C THR A 880 -13.75 -6.34 34.49
N ALA A 881 -13.29 -5.61 35.51
CA ALA A 881 -12.53 -4.37 35.36
C ALA A 881 -11.15 -4.39 36.03
N THR A 882 -10.75 -5.48 36.69
CA THR A 882 -9.47 -5.55 37.40
C THR A 882 -8.79 -6.90 37.23
N SER A 883 -7.53 -6.89 36.79
CA SER A 883 -6.70 -8.08 36.71
C SER A 883 -5.32 -7.86 37.33
N SER A 884 -4.54 -8.94 37.45
CA SER A 884 -3.15 -8.88 37.89
C SER A 884 -2.26 -9.71 36.96
N LEU A 885 -1.03 -9.24 36.76
CA LEU A 885 0.02 -9.96 36.03
C LEU A 885 1.04 -10.52 37.02
N GLN A 886 1.08 -11.85 37.12
CA GLN A 886 2.00 -12.55 38.02
C GLN A 886 3.23 -13.03 37.25
N LYS A 887 4.43 -12.62 37.66
CA LYS A 887 5.68 -13.06 37.02
C LYS A 887 5.95 -14.54 37.30
N VAL A 888 6.02 -15.34 36.24
CA VAL A 888 6.20 -16.80 36.29
C VAL A 888 7.66 -17.19 36.08
N ALA A 889 8.24 -16.78 34.96
CA ALA A 889 9.61 -17.11 34.57
C ALA A 889 10.27 -15.90 33.88
N ALA A 890 11.60 -15.88 33.86
CA ALA A 890 12.36 -14.88 33.14
C ALA A 890 13.63 -15.48 32.52
N TYR A 891 13.97 -15.00 31.34
CA TYR A 891 15.19 -15.30 30.61
C TYR A 891 15.92 -13.99 30.33
N ARG A 892 17.25 -14.00 30.37
CA ARG A 892 18.08 -12.82 30.11
C ARG A 892 18.66 -12.92 28.70
N SER A 893 18.31 -11.95 27.85
CA SER A 893 18.83 -11.86 26.48
C SER A 893 20.28 -11.37 26.49
N ALA A 894 20.94 -11.48 25.33
CA ALA A 894 22.34 -11.07 25.18
C ALA A 894 22.50 -9.55 25.20
N SER A 895 21.69 -8.83 24.43
CA SER A 895 21.58 -7.38 24.45
C SER A 895 20.12 -6.96 24.71
N PHE A 896 19.37 -6.59 23.68
CA PHE A 896 18.03 -6.04 23.74
C PHE A 896 17.10 -6.83 22.82
N PRO A 897 16.01 -7.45 23.32
CA PRO A 897 15.05 -8.11 22.45
C PRO A 897 14.28 -7.06 21.64
N VAL A 898 14.23 -7.24 20.32
CA VAL A 898 13.57 -6.32 19.37
C VAL A 898 12.20 -6.87 18.99
N ASP A 899 12.14 -8.15 18.63
CA ASP A 899 10.92 -8.84 18.22
C ASP A 899 10.91 -10.26 18.79
N LEU A 900 9.72 -10.85 18.87
CA LEU A 900 9.56 -12.23 19.28
C LEU A 900 8.39 -12.88 18.57
N ASP A 901 8.46 -14.20 18.40
CA ASP A 901 7.34 -15.01 17.93
C ASP A 901 7.22 -16.27 18.78
N VAL A 902 5.98 -16.71 19.01
CA VAL A 902 5.64 -17.78 19.95
C VAL A 902 4.93 -18.90 19.20
N CYS A 903 5.49 -20.11 19.23
CA CYS A 903 4.89 -21.29 18.63
C CYS A 903 4.90 -22.47 19.62
N GLY A 904 3.71 -22.86 20.09
CA GLY A 904 3.61 -23.82 21.19
C GLY A 904 4.42 -23.31 22.39
N ASN A 905 5.24 -24.16 22.99
CA ASN A 905 6.10 -23.76 24.11
C ASN A 905 7.43 -23.10 23.69
N MET A 906 7.71 -22.96 22.39
CA MET A 906 8.95 -22.39 21.89
C MET A 906 8.78 -20.90 21.60
N ILE A 907 9.72 -20.09 22.07
CA ILE A 907 9.75 -18.64 21.89
C ILE A 907 11.02 -18.31 21.12
N GLY A 908 10.86 -17.80 19.90
CA GLY A 908 11.94 -17.21 19.14
C GLY A 908 12.13 -15.77 19.58
N VAL A 909 13.33 -15.45 20.08
CA VAL A 909 13.68 -14.11 20.55
C VAL A 909 14.77 -13.55 19.64
N VAL A 910 14.44 -12.47 18.93
CA VAL A 910 15.43 -11.71 18.16
C VAL A 910 15.98 -10.58 18.99
N ASP A 911 17.30 -10.44 18.98
CA ASP A 911 18.06 -9.48 19.76
C ASP A 911 18.68 -8.42 18.83
N LEU A 912 18.88 -7.20 19.32
CA LEU A 912 19.26 -6.05 18.50
C LEU A 912 20.64 -6.21 17.85
N MET A 913 21.58 -6.86 18.55
CA MET A 913 22.96 -7.02 18.08
C MET A 913 23.32 -8.50 17.86
N GLN A 914 22.41 -9.40 18.21
CA GLN A 914 22.59 -10.84 18.15
C GLN A 914 21.40 -11.45 17.45
N SER A 915 21.64 -12.43 16.61
CA SER A 915 20.61 -13.13 15.86
C SER A 915 19.69 -13.97 16.77
N LEU A 916 18.80 -14.78 16.18
CA LEU A 916 17.77 -15.54 16.89
C LEU A 916 18.29 -16.44 18.03
N SER A 917 17.60 -16.37 19.17
CA SER A 917 17.69 -17.33 20.27
C SER A 917 16.36 -18.04 20.48
N LEU A 918 16.36 -19.38 20.54
CA LEU A 918 15.18 -20.20 20.82
C LEU A 918 15.13 -20.55 22.30
N VAL A 919 14.06 -20.10 22.95
CA VAL A 919 13.83 -20.29 24.39
C VAL A 919 12.56 -21.11 24.58
N GLU A 920 12.67 -22.24 25.26
CA GLU A 920 11.51 -23.08 25.57
C GLU A 920 10.94 -22.72 26.95
N PHE A 921 9.63 -22.53 27.02
CA PHE A 921 8.90 -22.44 28.26
C PHE A 921 8.57 -23.85 28.79
N ILE A 922 9.11 -24.16 29.97
CA ILE A 922 8.82 -25.42 30.66
C ILE A 922 7.82 -25.09 31.79
N PRO A 923 6.54 -25.49 31.64
CA PRO A 923 5.55 -25.27 32.68
C PRO A 923 5.86 -26.13 33.91
N SER A 924 5.29 -25.77 35.06
CA SER A 924 5.46 -26.51 36.30
C SER A 924 4.91 -27.94 36.17
N GLN A 925 5.79 -28.94 36.16
CA GLN A 925 5.45 -30.36 36.33
C GLN A 925 6.12 -30.90 37.60
N ASP A 926 5.40 -31.75 38.35
CA ASP A 926 5.89 -32.44 39.56
C ASP A 926 6.53 -31.54 40.65
N GLY A 927 6.00 -30.32 40.84
CA GLY A 927 6.47 -29.39 41.88
C GLY A 927 7.74 -28.61 41.53
N SER A 928 8.26 -28.75 40.31
CA SER A 928 9.34 -27.91 39.80
C SER A 928 8.86 -26.49 39.45
N ARG A 929 9.71 -25.48 39.68
CA ARG A 929 9.37 -24.10 39.30
C ARG A 929 9.35 -23.97 37.78
N PRO A 930 8.37 -23.25 37.20
CA PRO A 930 8.35 -22.98 35.77
C PRO A 930 9.60 -22.18 35.40
N ARG A 931 10.20 -22.50 34.25
CA ARG A 931 11.46 -21.89 33.82
C ARG A 931 11.50 -21.69 32.32
N LEU A 932 12.36 -20.77 31.91
CA LEU A 932 12.72 -20.56 30.52
C LEU A 932 14.12 -21.12 30.29
N GLU A 933 14.25 -22.00 29.31
CA GLU A 933 15.51 -22.68 28.99
C GLU A 933 15.90 -22.42 27.54
N GLU A 934 17.09 -21.85 27.32
CA GLU A 934 17.62 -21.66 25.97
C GLU A 934 17.98 -23.00 25.36
N ARG A 935 17.40 -23.28 24.19
CA ARG A 935 17.56 -24.54 23.47
C ARG A 935 18.54 -24.44 22.32
N ALA A 936 18.52 -23.32 21.60
CA ALA A 936 19.43 -23.08 20.50
C ALA A 936 19.63 -21.57 20.29
N ARG A 937 20.75 -21.19 19.67
CA ARG A 937 21.07 -19.81 19.31
C ARG A 937 21.83 -19.77 17.98
N HIS A 938 21.60 -18.72 17.21
CA HIS A 938 22.47 -18.34 16.11
C HIS A 938 23.59 -17.40 16.61
N TYR A 939 24.85 -17.81 16.41
CA TYR A 939 26.01 -17.11 16.99
C TYR A 939 26.56 -15.97 16.12
N GLN A 940 26.08 -15.83 14.89
CA GLN A 940 26.51 -14.72 14.03
C GLN A 940 25.87 -13.42 14.54
N PRO A 941 26.65 -12.35 14.73
CA PRO A 941 26.10 -11.04 15.06
C PRO A 941 25.35 -10.50 13.84
N GLY A 942 24.21 -9.89 14.11
CA GLY A 942 23.34 -9.28 13.11
C GLY A 942 22.45 -8.24 13.78
N TRP A 943 22.12 -7.18 13.04
CA TRP A 943 21.20 -6.14 13.49
C TRP A 943 19.77 -6.54 13.12
N ALA A 944 19.25 -7.53 13.82
CA ALA A 944 18.00 -8.18 13.45
C ALA A 944 16.77 -7.30 13.80
N THR A 945 15.76 -7.34 12.94
CA THR A 945 14.60 -6.43 13.00
C THR A 945 13.29 -7.15 13.27
N SER A 946 13.06 -8.32 12.67
CA SER A 946 11.83 -9.10 12.85
C SER A 946 12.08 -10.60 12.69
N VAL A 947 11.19 -11.40 13.29
CA VAL A 947 11.22 -12.87 13.23
C VAL A 947 9.83 -13.45 13.07
N SER A 948 9.73 -14.57 12.36
CA SER A 948 8.54 -15.41 12.41
C SER A 948 8.88 -16.90 12.31
N HIS A 949 8.14 -17.71 13.05
CA HIS A 949 8.16 -19.17 12.95
C HIS A 949 7.46 -19.63 11.66
N LEU A 950 8.12 -20.47 10.87
CA LEU A 950 7.57 -20.98 9.62
C LEU A 950 6.83 -22.31 9.82
N ASP A 951 7.56 -23.36 10.18
CA ASP A 951 7.08 -24.69 10.53
C ASP A 951 8.15 -25.48 11.28
N GLU A 952 7.72 -26.55 11.96
CA GLU A 952 8.59 -27.47 12.72
C GLU A 952 9.65 -26.78 13.60
N ASP A 953 10.87 -26.71 13.09
CA ASP A 953 12.07 -26.17 13.73
C ASP A 953 12.71 -25.03 12.89
N ARG A 954 11.99 -24.50 11.90
CA ARG A 954 12.43 -23.45 10.96
C ARG A 954 11.86 -22.08 11.31
N TRP A 955 12.72 -21.07 11.26
CA TRP A 955 12.44 -19.69 11.61
C TRP A 955 13.00 -18.76 10.54
N LEU A 956 12.23 -17.74 10.19
CA LEU A 956 12.63 -16.68 9.26
C LEU A 956 13.04 -15.45 10.06
N GLU A 957 14.24 -14.94 9.80
CA GLU A 957 14.80 -13.73 10.41
C GLU A 957 15.12 -12.71 9.33
N ALA A 958 14.87 -11.43 9.64
CA ALA A 958 15.30 -10.29 8.84
C ALA A 958 16.23 -9.36 9.63
N ASP A 959 17.10 -8.64 8.92
CA ASP A 959 17.99 -7.64 9.51
C ASP A 959 17.88 -6.25 8.89
N ALA A 960 18.53 -5.28 9.53
CA ALA A 960 18.53 -3.87 9.16
C ALA A 960 19.29 -3.56 7.86
N GLN A 961 20.10 -4.50 7.36
CA GLN A 961 20.83 -4.37 6.09
C GLN A 961 20.08 -5.04 4.92
N GLY A 962 18.84 -5.51 5.18
CA GLY A 962 17.97 -6.12 4.21
C GLY A 962 18.27 -7.59 3.92
N ASN A 963 19.01 -8.27 4.79
CA ASN A 963 19.20 -9.72 4.68
C ASN A 963 17.99 -10.47 5.24
N LEU A 964 17.61 -11.55 4.56
CA LEU A 964 16.73 -12.60 5.04
C LEU A 964 17.51 -13.89 5.26
N MET A 965 17.21 -14.59 6.34
CA MET A 965 17.82 -15.88 6.67
C MET A 965 16.76 -16.86 7.18
N VAL A 966 16.83 -18.10 6.71
CA VAL A 966 16.03 -19.21 7.27
C VAL A 966 16.92 -20.07 8.16
N LEU A 967 16.63 -20.03 9.45
CA LEU A 967 17.36 -20.75 10.49
C LEU A 967 16.61 -22.02 10.89
N LYS A 968 17.34 -23.15 10.96
CA LYS A 968 16.79 -24.43 11.41
C LYS A 968 17.50 -24.94 12.64
N ARG A 969 16.73 -25.46 13.60
CA ARG A 969 17.27 -26.21 14.73
C ARG A 969 17.48 -27.68 14.36
N ASN A 970 18.69 -28.20 14.58
CA ASN A 970 19.02 -29.60 14.37
C ASN A 970 18.92 -30.40 15.68
N ARG A 971 17.78 -31.06 15.91
CA ARG A 971 17.56 -31.86 17.14
C ARG A 971 18.34 -33.17 17.16
N ASP A 972 18.58 -33.74 15.99
CA ASP A 972 19.18 -35.06 15.81
C ASP A 972 20.71 -35.04 15.78
N ALA A 973 21.32 -33.85 15.84
CA ALA A 973 22.77 -33.71 15.89
C ALA A 973 23.37 -34.54 17.04
N PRO A 974 24.49 -35.24 16.84
CA PRO A 974 25.05 -36.15 17.85
C PRO A 974 25.65 -35.41 19.04
N LEU A 975 26.18 -34.21 18.83
CA LEU A 975 26.81 -33.38 19.86
C LEU A 975 25.82 -32.35 20.43
N GLU A 976 25.84 -32.16 21.75
CA GLU A 976 24.98 -31.16 22.41
C GLU A 976 25.28 -29.73 21.96
N GLN A 977 26.55 -29.44 21.61
CA GLN A 977 26.95 -28.14 21.06
C GLN A 977 26.28 -27.85 19.72
N ASP A 978 26.21 -28.86 18.85
CA ASP A 978 25.57 -28.74 17.54
C ASP A 978 24.05 -28.61 17.68
N ARG A 979 23.43 -29.31 18.63
CA ARG A 979 21.99 -29.14 18.95
C ARG A 979 21.63 -27.73 19.45
N LYS A 980 22.60 -27.04 20.07
CA LYS A 980 22.46 -25.67 20.57
C LYS A 980 22.75 -24.61 19.51
N ARG A 981 23.26 -25.00 18.34
CA ARG A 981 23.53 -24.08 17.23
C ARG A 981 22.37 -24.11 16.24
N LEU A 982 21.93 -22.94 15.82
CA LEU A 982 21.03 -22.81 14.66
C LEU A 982 21.84 -22.87 13.37
N GLU A 983 21.37 -23.68 12.43
CA GLU A 983 21.95 -23.83 11.09
C GLU A 983 21.24 -22.90 10.11
N VAL A 984 22.01 -22.19 9.28
CA VAL A 984 21.46 -21.40 8.18
C VAL A 984 21.14 -22.37 7.03
N THR A 985 19.87 -22.41 6.63
CA THR A 985 19.39 -23.28 5.55
C THR A 985 19.30 -22.54 4.21
N SER A 986 18.97 -21.26 4.24
CA SER A 986 18.99 -20.36 3.08
C SER A 986 19.17 -18.90 3.54
N GLU A 987 19.74 -18.06 2.67
CA GLU A 987 19.93 -16.62 2.91
C GLU A 987 19.97 -15.83 1.60
N MET A 988 19.48 -14.59 1.63
CA MET A 988 19.47 -13.65 0.50
C MET A 988 19.41 -12.21 1.00
N ASN A 989 20.00 -11.26 0.28
CA ASN A 989 19.82 -9.83 0.52
C ASN A 989 18.73 -9.26 -0.40
N ILE A 990 17.69 -8.69 0.19
CA ILE A 990 16.60 -8.03 -0.54
C ILE A 990 16.97 -6.59 -0.95
N GLY A 991 17.88 -5.94 -0.22
CA GLY A 991 18.28 -4.55 -0.42
C GLY A 991 17.44 -3.53 0.36
N GLU A 992 16.42 -4.01 1.09
CA GLU A 992 15.50 -3.19 1.88
C GLU A 992 15.32 -3.76 3.30
N GLN A 993 15.24 -2.90 4.31
CA GLN A 993 14.95 -3.33 5.68
C GLN A 993 13.49 -3.79 5.80
N ILE A 994 13.29 -5.01 6.32
CA ILE A 994 11.98 -5.52 6.70
C ILE A 994 11.64 -5.12 8.14
N ASN A 995 10.51 -4.44 8.34
CA ASN A 995 10.04 -3.99 9.65
C ASN A 995 9.17 -5.04 10.36
N ARG A 996 8.44 -5.86 9.58
CA ARG A 996 7.53 -6.87 10.14
C ARG A 996 7.39 -8.08 9.24
N ILE A 997 7.36 -9.26 9.85
CA ILE A 997 7.01 -10.53 9.20
C ILE A 997 5.72 -11.07 9.84
N ARG A 998 4.76 -11.50 9.01
CA ARG A 998 3.53 -12.15 9.48
C ARG A 998 3.35 -13.50 8.80
N ARG A 999 3.28 -14.56 9.60
CA ARG A 999 3.02 -15.91 9.11
C ARG A 999 1.64 -16.02 8.48
N LEU A 1000 1.57 -16.80 7.40
CA LEU A 1000 0.34 -17.25 6.77
C LEU A 1000 -0.02 -18.65 7.25
N HIS A 1001 -1.26 -18.81 7.66
CA HIS A 1001 -1.82 -20.10 8.05
C HIS A 1001 -2.59 -20.69 6.86
N VAL A 1002 -1.85 -21.32 5.94
CA VAL A 1002 -2.39 -21.94 4.73
C VAL A 1002 -2.18 -23.45 4.79
N ALA A 1003 -3.22 -24.21 4.42
CA ALA A 1003 -3.11 -25.66 4.28
C ALA A 1003 -2.19 -26.00 3.10
N VAL A 1004 -1.19 -26.85 3.34
CA VAL A 1004 -0.24 -27.26 2.30
C VAL A 1004 -0.98 -28.07 1.24
N ASN A 1005 -0.97 -27.59 -0.01
CA ASN A 1005 -1.42 -28.38 -1.15
C ASN A 1005 -0.21 -29.15 -1.69
N GLU A 1006 -0.21 -30.49 -1.56
CA GLU A 1006 0.90 -31.33 -2.00
C GLU A 1006 1.21 -31.25 -3.50
N LYS A 1007 0.26 -30.75 -4.30
CA LYS A 1007 0.43 -30.53 -5.74
C LYS A 1007 0.99 -29.16 -6.11
N ALA A 1008 0.99 -28.20 -5.20
CA ALA A 1008 1.46 -26.85 -5.49
C ALA A 1008 2.99 -26.80 -5.56
N ILE A 1009 3.52 -26.09 -6.57
CA ILE A 1009 4.97 -25.91 -6.75
C ILE A 1009 5.56 -25.10 -5.59
N VAL A 1010 4.84 -24.06 -5.17
CA VAL A 1010 5.22 -23.20 -4.04
C VAL A 1010 4.06 -23.11 -3.05
N SER A 1011 4.40 -23.24 -1.77
CA SER A 1011 3.47 -23.08 -0.66
C SER A 1011 3.74 -21.75 0.06
N PRO A 1012 2.83 -20.77 0.05
CA PRO A 1012 3.03 -19.50 0.74
C PRO A 1012 3.12 -19.70 2.26
N LYS A 1013 4.05 -19.01 2.92
CA LYS A 1013 4.36 -19.17 4.35
C LYS A 1013 4.30 -17.87 5.17
N ALA A 1014 4.69 -16.73 4.60
CA ALA A 1014 4.67 -15.46 5.32
C ALA A 1014 4.62 -14.25 4.38
N PHE A 1015 4.08 -13.14 4.87
CA PHE A 1015 4.23 -11.81 4.27
C PHE A 1015 5.31 -11.01 5.01
N LEU A 1016 6.01 -10.14 4.29
CA LEU A 1016 7.01 -9.23 4.82
C LEU A 1016 6.70 -7.79 4.39
N GLY A 1017 6.75 -6.84 5.31
CA GLY A 1017 6.59 -5.41 5.03
C GLY A 1017 7.89 -4.64 5.19
N SER A 1018 8.30 -3.92 4.14
CA SER A 1018 9.56 -3.16 4.11
C SER A 1018 9.39 -1.67 4.45
N ILE A 1019 10.52 -1.04 4.77
CA ILE A 1019 10.60 0.40 5.00
C ILE A 1019 10.34 1.24 3.74
N GLU A 1020 10.57 0.68 2.54
CA GLU A 1020 10.32 1.36 1.26
C GLU A 1020 8.87 1.17 0.77
N GLY A 1021 8.02 0.52 1.56
CA GLY A 1021 6.60 0.33 1.22
C GLY A 1021 6.29 -0.93 0.42
N THR A 1022 7.26 -1.81 0.22
CA THR A 1022 7.12 -3.06 -0.51
C THR A 1022 6.56 -4.17 0.38
N LEU A 1023 5.64 -4.97 -0.16
CA LEU A 1023 5.15 -6.20 0.46
C LEU A 1023 5.70 -7.40 -0.30
N TYR A 1024 6.39 -8.29 0.41
CA TYR A 1024 6.92 -9.52 -0.15
C TYR A 1024 6.14 -10.73 0.35
N LEU A 1025 5.99 -11.75 -0.51
CA LEU A 1025 5.47 -13.07 -0.14
C LEU A 1025 6.64 -14.06 -0.09
N PHE A 1026 6.83 -14.69 1.06
CA PHE A 1026 7.77 -15.80 1.22
C PHE A 1026 7.02 -17.13 1.17
N GLY A 1027 7.52 -18.06 0.36
CA GLY A 1027 6.96 -19.40 0.19
C GLY A 1027 8.03 -20.48 0.11
N ASP A 1028 7.67 -21.70 0.51
CA ASP A 1028 8.51 -22.89 0.38
C ASP A 1028 8.29 -23.55 -0.99
N ILE A 1029 9.38 -23.87 -1.67
CA ILE A 1029 9.36 -24.61 -2.93
C ILE A 1029 9.30 -26.12 -2.65
N ALA A 1030 8.39 -26.81 -3.31
CA ALA A 1030 8.24 -28.26 -3.17
C ALA A 1030 9.54 -28.98 -3.61
N PRO A 1031 9.97 -30.05 -2.89
CA PRO A 1031 11.29 -30.66 -3.10
C PRO A 1031 11.60 -31.08 -4.54
N GLY A 1032 10.59 -31.50 -5.31
CA GLY A 1032 10.76 -31.91 -6.71
C GLY A 1032 11.13 -30.77 -7.67
N TYR A 1033 10.87 -29.51 -7.31
CA TYR A 1033 11.10 -28.34 -8.16
C TYR A 1033 12.30 -27.48 -7.72
N GLN A 1034 12.90 -27.77 -6.56
CA GLN A 1034 14.00 -26.95 -6.01
C GLN A 1034 15.21 -26.89 -6.97
N ASP A 1035 15.68 -28.04 -7.42
CA ASP A 1035 16.84 -28.11 -8.33
C ASP A 1035 16.53 -27.48 -9.70
N LEU A 1036 15.30 -27.68 -10.18
CA LEU A 1036 14.83 -27.09 -11.44
C LEU A 1036 14.87 -25.56 -11.36
N LEU A 1037 14.22 -24.96 -10.36
CA LEU A 1037 14.11 -23.51 -10.26
C LEU A 1037 15.45 -22.84 -9.94
N LEU A 1038 16.32 -23.48 -9.14
CA LEU A 1038 17.68 -22.95 -8.88
C LEU A 1038 18.53 -22.93 -10.15
N THR A 1039 18.50 -24.02 -10.92
CA THR A 1039 19.21 -24.11 -12.20
C THR A 1039 18.63 -23.11 -13.20
N PHE A 1040 17.30 -22.96 -13.21
CA PHE A 1040 16.60 -22.02 -14.06
C PHE A 1040 16.98 -20.57 -13.76
N GLN A 1041 16.97 -20.14 -12.49
CA GLN A 1041 17.40 -18.80 -12.09
C GLN A 1041 18.84 -18.52 -12.55
N THR A 1042 19.76 -19.47 -12.33
CA THR A 1042 21.18 -19.33 -12.71
C THR A 1042 21.33 -19.08 -14.21
N ARG A 1043 20.55 -19.79 -15.05
CA ARG A 1043 20.60 -19.59 -16.50
C ARG A 1043 19.96 -18.31 -16.94
N LEU A 1044 18.88 -17.92 -16.28
CA LEU A 1044 18.14 -16.71 -16.62
C LEU A 1044 18.98 -15.44 -16.39
N GLN A 1045 19.93 -15.48 -15.45
CA GLN A 1045 20.91 -14.41 -15.22
C GLN A 1045 21.70 -14.02 -16.46
N ASP A 1046 22.03 -14.98 -17.34
CA ASP A 1046 22.83 -14.71 -18.54
C ASP A 1046 22.05 -13.96 -19.65
N TYR A 1047 20.72 -13.89 -19.53
CA TYR A 1047 19.83 -13.29 -20.54
C TYR A 1047 19.18 -11.99 -20.07
N ILE A 1048 19.24 -11.67 -18.78
CA ILE A 1048 18.62 -10.46 -18.22
C ILE A 1048 19.70 -9.41 -17.97
N ASP A 1049 19.71 -8.39 -18.82
CA ASP A 1049 20.60 -7.24 -18.68
C ASP A 1049 19.96 -6.13 -17.84
N ALA A 1050 20.54 -5.89 -16.66
CA ALA A 1050 20.29 -4.70 -15.87
C ALA A 1050 21.31 -3.59 -16.21
N PRO A 1051 20.89 -2.30 -16.20
CA PRO A 1051 21.81 -1.19 -16.41
C PRO A 1051 22.99 -1.21 -15.44
N GLY A 1052 24.18 -0.86 -15.93
CA GLY A 1052 25.43 -0.92 -15.20
C GLY A 1052 26.16 -2.28 -15.30
N HIS A 1053 25.55 -3.33 -15.85
CA HIS A 1053 26.16 -4.68 -15.90
C HIS A 1053 26.60 -5.18 -14.50
N ILE A 1054 25.81 -4.86 -13.48
CA ILE A 1054 26.05 -5.34 -12.12
C ILE A 1054 25.66 -6.83 -12.06
N SER A 1055 26.44 -7.65 -11.34
CA SER A 1055 26.13 -9.06 -11.16
C SER A 1055 24.91 -9.25 -10.26
N PHE A 1056 23.91 -10.00 -10.73
CA PHE A 1056 22.74 -10.38 -9.93
C PHE A 1056 23.15 -11.11 -8.63
N ASP A 1057 24.07 -12.07 -8.73
CA ASP A 1057 24.52 -12.85 -7.58
C ASP A 1057 25.12 -11.97 -6.48
N LEU A 1058 25.98 -11.01 -6.85
CA LEU A 1058 26.58 -10.08 -5.92
C LEU A 1058 25.50 -9.20 -5.28
N TRP A 1059 24.54 -8.68 -6.06
CA TRP A 1059 23.44 -7.86 -5.53
C TRP A 1059 22.64 -8.61 -4.46
N ARG A 1060 22.19 -9.84 -4.76
CA ARG A 1060 21.40 -10.68 -3.84
C ARG A 1060 22.23 -11.41 -2.78
N ALA A 1061 23.55 -11.31 -2.81
CA ALA A 1061 24.41 -11.94 -1.82
C ALA A 1061 24.22 -11.35 -0.43
N PHE A 1062 24.24 -12.21 0.60
CA PHE A 1062 24.20 -11.79 1.99
C PHE A 1062 25.31 -10.79 2.30
N ARG A 1063 24.98 -9.65 2.91
CA ARG A 1063 25.95 -8.61 3.27
C ARG A 1063 25.63 -8.04 4.63
N ASN A 1064 26.53 -8.23 5.58
CA ASN A 1064 26.51 -7.53 6.85
C ASN A 1064 27.90 -7.03 7.26
N GLN A 1065 28.00 -6.26 8.35
CA GLN A 1065 29.30 -5.73 8.82
C GLN A 1065 30.36 -6.79 9.12
N SER A 1066 29.96 -8.05 9.34
CA SER A 1066 30.84 -9.15 9.71
C SER A 1066 31.19 -10.10 8.56
N ARG A 1067 30.31 -10.22 7.56
CA ARG A 1067 30.38 -11.21 6.48
C ARG A 1067 29.69 -10.67 5.24
N GLU A 1068 30.36 -10.84 4.11
CA GLU A 1068 29.80 -10.69 2.77
C GLU A 1068 29.95 -12.03 2.04
N ALA A 1069 28.88 -12.50 1.41
CA ALA A 1069 28.86 -13.69 0.57
C ALA A 1069 29.06 -13.30 -0.90
N ASP A 1070 29.38 -14.29 -1.75
CA ASP A 1070 29.55 -14.06 -3.19
C ASP A 1070 28.22 -14.16 -3.96
N ALA A 1071 27.25 -14.92 -3.44
CA ALA A 1071 25.95 -15.20 -4.08
C ALA A 1071 24.87 -15.51 -3.03
N PRO A 1072 23.57 -15.45 -3.37
CA PRO A 1072 22.51 -15.95 -2.50
C PRO A 1072 22.65 -17.47 -2.26
N PHE A 1073 22.29 -17.93 -1.06
CA PHE A 1073 22.42 -19.35 -0.69
C PHE A 1073 21.04 -20.02 -0.63
N ARG A 1074 20.78 -20.95 -1.57
CA ARG A 1074 19.55 -21.76 -1.66
C ARG A 1074 18.27 -20.92 -1.55
N PHE A 1075 18.27 -19.76 -2.17
CA PHE A 1075 17.14 -18.82 -2.21
C PHE A 1075 16.83 -18.49 -3.66
N ILE A 1076 15.55 -18.32 -3.96
CA ILE A 1076 15.05 -17.99 -5.30
C ILE A 1076 14.35 -16.65 -5.25
N ASP A 1077 14.71 -15.78 -6.19
CA ASP A 1077 14.09 -14.49 -6.39
C ASP A 1077 12.92 -14.65 -7.38
N GLY A 1078 11.70 -14.40 -6.88
CA GLY A 1078 10.48 -14.47 -7.67
C GLY A 1078 10.46 -13.43 -8.79
N GLU A 1079 10.96 -12.21 -8.54
CA GLU A 1079 11.00 -11.16 -9.56
C GLU A 1079 11.91 -11.58 -10.71
N MET A 1080 13.06 -12.19 -10.39
CA MET A 1080 13.99 -12.69 -11.41
C MET A 1080 13.34 -13.73 -12.31
N ILE A 1081 12.61 -14.70 -11.73
CA ILE A 1081 11.95 -15.77 -12.48
C ILE A 1081 10.82 -15.24 -13.37
N GLU A 1082 10.04 -14.27 -12.90
CA GLU A 1082 8.94 -13.69 -13.67
C GLU A 1082 9.39 -12.99 -14.95
N ARG A 1083 10.59 -12.42 -14.95
CA ARG A 1083 11.18 -11.81 -16.15
C ARG A 1083 11.35 -12.77 -17.32
N PHE A 1084 11.28 -14.08 -17.10
CA PHE A 1084 11.23 -15.04 -18.19
C PHE A 1084 10.07 -14.76 -19.16
N LEU A 1085 8.93 -14.27 -18.65
CA LEU A 1085 7.77 -13.92 -19.46
C LEU A 1085 8.04 -12.68 -20.34
N ASP A 1086 8.99 -11.83 -19.96
CA ASP A 1086 9.39 -10.64 -20.71
C ASP A 1086 10.36 -10.95 -21.88
N LEU A 1087 10.96 -12.16 -21.90
CA LEU A 1087 11.95 -12.57 -22.91
C LEU A 1087 11.30 -13.02 -24.23
N ASP A 1088 12.05 -12.90 -25.34
CA ASP A 1088 11.60 -13.39 -26.65
C ASP A 1088 11.57 -14.93 -26.70
N GLU A 1089 10.70 -15.51 -27.53
CA GLU A 1089 10.54 -16.97 -27.65
C GLU A 1089 11.84 -17.70 -28.00
N ALA A 1090 12.73 -17.05 -28.76
CA ALA A 1090 14.04 -17.61 -29.10
C ALA A 1090 14.95 -17.74 -27.87
N GLU A 1091 14.97 -16.73 -27.00
CA GLU A 1091 15.75 -16.70 -25.77
C GLU A 1091 15.18 -17.68 -24.75
N GLN A 1092 13.86 -17.73 -24.62
CA GLN A 1092 13.19 -18.69 -23.75
C GLN A 1092 13.52 -20.15 -24.12
N LYS A 1093 13.59 -20.48 -25.41
CA LYS A 1093 14.03 -21.80 -25.88
C LYS A 1093 15.46 -22.12 -25.46
N LEU A 1094 16.35 -21.14 -25.44
CA LEU A 1094 17.74 -21.32 -25.01
C LEU A 1094 17.83 -21.53 -23.50
N VAL A 1095 17.09 -20.75 -22.71
CA VAL A 1095 17.04 -20.89 -21.25
C VAL A 1095 16.53 -22.28 -20.85
N CYS A 1096 15.45 -22.75 -21.50
CA CYS A 1096 14.81 -24.03 -21.20
C CYS A 1096 15.56 -25.27 -21.74
N ALA A 1097 16.57 -25.09 -22.60
CA ALA A 1097 17.29 -26.20 -23.22
C ALA A 1097 17.94 -27.13 -22.18
N ASP A 1098 17.62 -28.42 -22.14
CA ASP A 1098 18.16 -29.39 -21.15
C ASP A 1098 17.68 -29.21 -19.69
N LEU A 1099 16.67 -28.38 -19.40
CA LEU A 1099 16.06 -28.34 -18.05
C LEU A 1099 15.09 -29.51 -17.81
N GLY A 1100 14.51 -30.07 -18.88
CA GLY A 1100 13.48 -31.11 -18.83
C GLY A 1100 12.11 -30.66 -19.32
N PRO A 1101 11.46 -29.65 -18.71
CA PRO A 1101 10.16 -29.16 -19.15
C PRO A 1101 10.25 -28.39 -20.47
N THR A 1102 9.13 -28.34 -21.21
CA THR A 1102 9.04 -27.54 -22.42
C THR A 1102 8.93 -26.05 -22.09
N VAL A 1103 9.14 -25.19 -23.09
CA VAL A 1103 8.97 -23.72 -22.91
C VAL A 1103 7.54 -23.39 -22.49
N GLU A 1104 6.54 -24.09 -23.04
CA GLU A 1104 5.12 -23.91 -22.69
C GLU A 1104 4.87 -24.30 -21.22
N ASP A 1105 5.35 -25.48 -20.80
CA ASP A 1105 5.20 -25.92 -19.41
C ASP A 1105 5.86 -24.94 -18.41
N MET A 1106 7.01 -24.36 -18.78
CA MET A 1106 7.70 -23.36 -17.97
C MET A 1106 6.94 -22.03 -17.90
N ARG A 1107 6.31 -21.59 -19.00
CA ARG A 1107 5.45 -20.39 -19.00
C ARG A 1107 4.25 -20.60 -18.09
N ASP A 1108 3.54 -21.71 -18.25
CA ASP A 1108 2.37 -22.04 -17.44
C ASP A 1108 2.73 -22.10 -15.95
N MET A 1109 3.88 -22.70 -15.62
CA MET A 1109 4.41 -22.74 -14.26
C MET A 1109 4.66 -21.32 -13.70
N ILE A 1110 5.34 -20.46 -14.44
CA ILE A 1110 5.69 -19.10 -13.98
C ILE A 1110 4.45 -18.21 -13.89
N GLU A 1111 3.50 -18.35 -14.81
CA GLU A 1111 2.20 -17.69 -14.72
C GLU A 1111 1.41 -18.14 -13.48
N GLU A 1112 1.43 -19.43 -13.14
CA GLU A 1112 0.82 -19.94 -11.90
C GLU A 1112 1.45 -19.30 -10.67
N LEU A 1113 2.78 -19.14 -10.66
CA LEU A 1113 3.51 -18.49 -9.56
C LEU A 1113 3.15 -16.99 -9.44
N ARG A 1114 3.06 -16.28 -10.57
CA ARG A 1114 2.64 -14.88 -10.62
C ARG A 1114 1.22 -14.68 -10.08
N ARG A 1115 0.31 -15.63 -10.34
CA ARG A 1115 -1.08 -15.60 -9.83
C ARG A 1115 -1.21 -15.81 -8.32
N MET A 1116 -0.15 -16.23 -7.62
CA MET A 1116 -0.21 -16.49 -6.18
C MET A 1116 -0.23 -15.22 -5.32
N HIS A 1117 0.27 -14.09 -5.83
CA HIS A 1117 0.50 -12.88 -5.04
C HIS A 1117 -0.15 -11.63 -5.62
#